data_AF-A0A4Q4DSP7-F1
#
_entry.id   AF-A0A4Q4DSP7-F1
#
_cell.length_a   1.000
_cell.length_b   1.000
_cell.length_c   1.000
_cell.angle_alpha   90.00
_cell.angle_beta   90.00
_cell.angle_gamma   90.00
#
_symmetry.space_group_name_H-M   'P 1'
#
loop_
_entity.id
_entity.type
_entity.pdbx_description
1 polymer ?
#
loop_
_entity_poly.entity_id
_entity_poly.type
_entity_poly.pdbx_seq_one_letter_code
_entity_poly.pdbx_strand_id
1 'polypeptide(L)'
;MFRAPKRSTSRPHLHPRPRPRSGFRRTGAALAATGTAVTLAATGLTGPPATAASAAGTVTVRLDPSYQQPPFQGWGTSLAWFANVTGGWPDAQRNRLADDLYGANGLGFTIARYNIGGGDSPETTPYLRPGAAVPGYWNRPGPEAPDWWDPADPDHWNPNADANQRWWLAAAKARGARTFEAFSNSAPYFMTNSGRVSGAVNGWQDNLRSDQYERFAAYLSGALRRAQDSTGVTFGSLSPVNEPNTDYWRAGGRQEGSHWDPASQARMISTLRAALDAKGVTTPIAAMDETNPAVFRGNWESYAPAVRDAVGRLNTHTYGTNGRTGVRDIAKGTGTPLWMSEVDVGGSVPQSFTDMSPALDLADRVNDDIRELEPRAWVLWQAIEDYENMTPAHENSNWGLIQADFTPEDAATEPLRKNKKYWAMANYSRFVRPGARVINTDGADTLAALRPAGQGAVVVHTNPTGADQELTLDLDGFQSVGSAPVERYTTDATKNLQRESDVTTVGKTLKVTVGAGSVTTFVLPGVGGVNTATATAPTGAPRQLVNDNSGMALAVATVNGKSTPVQRTSDPADPAQQWTFTKLSAADWGSTAAYRITNVKTGEALSGSEDVLAFAKPGSSSARQKWMRSTTGDGHATLINNATGKLLDVTGAATGDGTPVGIYQPTTGSNQSWTLHGIAG
;
A
#
# COMPACT_ATOMS: atom_id res chain seq x y z
N MET A 1 -22.02 67.95 -15.85
CA MET A 1 -21.36 68.59 -17.00
C MET A 1 -20.41 67.54 -17.60
N PHE A 2 -20.77 66.99 -18.79
CA PHE A 2 -19.93 66.27 -19.79
C PHE A 2 -19.02 65.10 -19.36
N ARG A 3 -18.80 64.01 -20.10
CA ARG A 3 -19.40 63.29 -21.26
C ARG A 3 -18.53 62.03 -21.40
N ALA A 4 -19.10 60.88 -21.76
CA ALA A 4 -18.32 59.73 -22.27
C ALA A 4 -17.70 60.05 -23.65
N PRO A 5 -16.76 59.21 -24.16
CA PRO A 5 -17.22 58.20 -25.11
C PRO A 5 -16.52 56.83 -25.09
N LYS A 6 -17.26 55.85 -25.65
CA LYS A 6 -16.92 54.46 -25.98
C LYS A 6 -15.88 54.31 -27.11
N ARG A 7 -15.12 53.20 -27.10
CA ARG A 7 -14.71 52.31 -28.22
C ARG A 7 -14.20 51.01 -27.57
N SER A 8 -14.84 49.83 -27.63
CA SER A 8 -15.07 48.89 -28.74
C SER A 8 -13.80 48.40 -29.42
N THR A 9 -13.29 47.23 -28.98
CA THR A 9 -12.69 46.19 -29.84
C THR A 9 -13.02 44.81 -29.26
N SER A 10 -13.61 43.98 -30.10
CA SER A 10 -14.04 42.61 -29.88
C SER A 10 -12.86 41.62 -29.92
N ARG A 11 -12.84 40.65 -29.00
CA ARG A 11 -12.08 39.39 -29.12
C ARG A 11 -13.05 38.21 -28.92
N PRO A 12 -12.93 37.12 -29.70
CA PRO A 12 -13.94 36.09 -29.79
C PRO A 12 -13.88 35.11 -28.60
N HIS A 13 -15.07 34.71 -28.14
CA HIS A 13 -15.27 33.61 -27.19
C HIS A 13 -14.93 32.26 -27.84
N LEU A 14 -14.01 31.52 -27.23
CA LEU A 14 -13.78 30.10 -27.52
C LEU A 14 -14.72 29.27 -26.64
N HIS A 15 -15.68 28.60 -27.26
CA HIS A 15 -16.53 27.59 -26.62
C HIS A 15 -15.73 26.30 -26.33
N PRO A 16 -16.00 25.59 -25.22
CA PRO A 16 -15.40 24.29 -24.94
C PRO A 16 -16.03 23.20 -25.82
N ARG A 17 -15.19 22.39 -26.47
CA ARG A 17 -15.61 21.18 -27.19
C ARG A 17 -15.92 20.04 -26.21
N PRO A 18 -17.06 19.32 -26.36
CA PRO A 18 -17.33 18.11 -25.59
C PRO A 18 -16.63 16.89 -26.21
N ARG A 19 -16.02 16.04 -25.37
CA ARG A 19 -15.51 14.71 -25.73
C ARG A 19 -16.66 13.68 -25.70
N PRO A 20 -16.69 12.70 -26.62
CA PRO A 20 -17.87 11.85 -26.80
C PRO A 20 -17.92 10.70 -25.80
N ARG A 21 -19.13 10.48 -25.26
CA ARG A 21 -19.56 9.27 -24.54
C ARG A 21 -20.13 8.28 -25.57
N SER A 22 -19.51 7.13 -25.76
CA SER A 22 -20.10 6.02 -26.53
C SER A 22 -20.89 5.12 -25.59
N GLY A 23 -22.21 5.34 -25.53
CA GLY A 23 -23.17 4.37 -25.00
C GLY A 23 -23.66 3.48 -26.13
N PHE A 24 -23.50 2.16 -26.01
CA PHE A 24 -24.16 1.20 -26.89
C PHE A 24 -25.50 0.80 -26.27
N ARG A 25 -26.59 1.32 -26.86
CA ARG A 25 -27.95 0.83 -26.64
C ARG A 25 -28.19 -0.40 -27.51
N ARG A 26 -28.78 -1.42 -26.89
CA ARG A 26 -29.40 -2.59 -27.52
C ARG A 26 -30.58 -2.14 -28.40
N THR A 27 -30.66 -2.67 -29.62
CA THR A 27 -31.90 -2.73 -30.40
C THR A 27 -32.16 -4.19 -30.76
N GLY A 28 -33.27 -4.71 -30.26
CA GLY A 28 -33.81 -6.00 -30.67
C GLY A 28 -34.53 -5.88 -32.01
N ALA A 29 -34.48 -6.95 -32.80
CA ALA A 29 -35.38 -7.18 -33.91
C ALA A 29 -35.92 -8.60 -33.78
N ALA A 30 -37.25 -8.69 -33.64
CA ALA A 30 -38.03 -9.91 -33.69
C ALA A 30 -38.28 -10.31 -35.15
N LEU A 31 -38.30 -11.61 -35.43
CA LEU A 31 -38.90 -12.20 -36.63
C LEU A 31 -39.49 -13.56 -36.26
N ALA A 32 -40.78 -13.74 -36.55
CA ALA A 32 -41.54 -14.94 -36.29
C ALA A 32 -42.13 -15.50 -37.60
N ALA A 33 -42.04 -16.83 -37.73
CA ALA A 33 -42.89 -17.80 -38.45
C ALA A 33 -42.96 -17.68 -40.00
N THR A 34 -43.04 -18.71 -40.85
CA THR A 34 -43.42 -20.15 -40.88
C THR A 34 -42.75 -20.73 -42.15
N GLY A 35 -42.23 -21.96 -42.29
CA GLY A 35 -42.81 -23.28 -42.09
C GLY A 35 -42.62 -24.12 -43.37
N THR A 36 -41.90 -25.26 -43.32
CA THR A 36 -42.08 -26.40 -44.26
C THR A 36 -41.42 -27.66 -43.67
N ALA A 37 -42.18 -28.74 -43.61
CA ALA A 37 -41.69 -30.08 -43.30
C ALA A 37 -41.06 -30.71 -44.55
N VAL A 38 -40.09 -31.62 -44.37
CA VAL A 38 -40.04 -32.98 -44.97
C VAL A 38 -38.64 -33.61 -44.74
N THR A 39 -38.69 -34.94 -44.52
CA THR A 39 -37.65 -35.99 -44.56
C THR A 39 -36.68 -36.17 -43.40
N LEU A 40 -36.95 -37.25 -42.65
CA LEU A 40 -35.96 -38.01 -41.87
C LEU A 40 -34.81 -38.47 -42.80
N ALA A 41 -33.59 -38.10 -42.45
CA ALA A 41 -32.40 -38.89 -42.76
C ALA A 41 -31.67 -39.13 -41.44
N ALA A 42 -31.62 -40.40 -41.03
CA ALA A 42 -30.83 -40.84 -39.89
C ALA A 42 -29.34 -40.71 -40.24
N THR A 43 -28.70 -39.65 -39.75
CA THR A 43 -27.24 -39.51 -39.75
C THR A 43 -26.78 -39.42 -38.31
N GLY A 44 -25.78 -40.23 -37.96
CA GLY A 44 -25.37 -40.50 -36.60
C GLY A 44 -25.10 -39.24 -35.78
N LEU A 45 -25.60 -39.25 -34.54
CA LEU A 45 -25.21 -38.33 -33.47
C LEU A 45 -23.71 -38.45 -33.25
N THR A 46 -22.93 -37.65 -33.97
CA THR A 46 -21.61 -37.25 -33.50
C THR A 46 -21.87 -36.26 -32.38
N GLY A 47 -21.50 -36.64 -31.15
CA GLY A 47 -21.51 -35.70 -30.03
C GLY A 47 -20.73 -34.44 -30.40
N PRO A 48 -21.05 -33.27 -29.81
CA PRO A 48 -20.23 -32.08 -30.00
C PRO A 48 -18.77 -32.47 -29.75
N PRO A 49 -17.81 -32.04 -30.59
CA PRO A 49 -16.41 -32.33 -30.36
C PRO A 49 -16.10 -31.92 -28.93
N ALA A 50 -15.52 -32.83 -28.15
CA ALA A 50 -14.99 -32.50 -26.84
C ALA A 50 -14.17 -31.23 -27.02
N THR A 51 -14.58 -30.15 -26.36
CA THR A 51 -13.78 -28.93 -26.30
C THR A 51 -12.42 -29.37 -25.81
N ALA A 52 -11.43 -29.35 -26.70
CA ALA A 52 -10.05 -29.62 -26.34
C ALA A 52 -9.75 -28.77 -25.12
N ALA A 53 -9.34 -29.41 -24.02
CA ALA A 53 -8.87 -28.69 -22.85
C ALA A 53 -7.86 -27.67 -23.36
N SER A 54 -8.12 -26.38 -23.14
CA SER A 54 -7.16 -25.32 -23.43
C SER A 54 -5.86 -25.76 -22.79
N ALA A 55 -4.79 -25.90 -23.59
CA ALA A 55 -3.50 -26.32 -23.07
C ALA A 55 -3.14 -25.36 -21.92
N ALA A 56 -2.91 -25.91 -20.73
CA ALA A 56 -2.58 -25.11 -19.55
C ALA A 56 -1.41 -24.19 -19.90
N GLY A 57 -1.58 -22.88 -19.67
CA GLY A 57 -0.50 -21.93 -19.92
C GLY A 57 0.68 -22.27 -19.02
N THR A 58 1.90 -22.32 -19.56
CA THR A 58 3.12 -22.48 -18.76
C THR A 58 3.59 -21.11 -18.28
N VAL A 59 3.82 -20.98 -16.97
CA VAL A 59 4.38 -19.77 -16.34
C VAL A 59 5.62 -20.17 -15.56
N THR A 60 6.72 -19.46 -15.76
CA THR A 60 7.95 -19.61 -14.96
C THR A 60 8.16 -18.36 -14.13
N VAL A 61 8.40 -18.53 -12.83
CA VAL A 61 8.70 -17.44 -11.89
C VAL A 61 9.99 -17.76 -11.15
N ARG A 62 10.97 -16.87 -11.25
CA ARG A 62 12.23 -16.94 -10.52
C ARG A 62 12.11 -16.25 -9.17
N LEU A 63 12.61 -16.91 -8.14
CA LEU A 63 12.71 -16.35 -6.79
C LEU A 63 14.11 -15.78 -6.56
N ASP A 64 14.20 -14.51 -6.16
CA ASP A 64 15.47 -13.81 -5.99
C ASP A 64 15.74 -13.38 -4.54
N PRO A 65 16.39 -14.24 -3.71
CA PRO A 65 16.74 -13.88 -2.34
C PRO A 65 17.89 -12.88 -2.22
N SER A 66 18.47 -12.41 -3.34
CA SER A 66 19.54 -11.39 -3.35
C SER A 66 19.01 -9.95 -3.19
N TYR A 67 17.69 -9.78 -3.12
CA TYR A 67 17.03 -8.52 -2.81
C TYR A 67 15.93 -8.75 -1.78
N GLN A 68 16.21 -8.38 -0.53
CA GLN A 68 15.36 -8.68 0.62
C GLN A 68 14.80 -7.39 1.23
N GLN A 69 13.49 -7.24 1.22
CA GLN A 69 12.83 -6.13 1.92
C GLN A 69 13.14 -6.16 3.43
N PRO A 70 12.97 -5.03 4.16
CA PRO A 70 13.08 -5.02 5.62
C PRO A 70 12.17 -6.06 6.28
N PRO A 71 12.45 -6.47 7.54
CA PRO A 71 11.59 -7.41 8.24
C PRO A 71 10.15 -6.90 8.29
N PHE A 72 9.25 -7.71 7.75
CA PHE A 72 7.82 -7.44 7.68
C PHE A 72 7.23 -7.46 9.09
N GLN A 73 6.40 -6.48 9.40
CA GLN A 73 5.72 -6.32 10.69
C GLN A 73 4.38 -7.05 10.73
N GLY A 74 3.81 -7.36 9.56
CA GLY A 74 2.66 -8.23 9.40
C GLY A 74 1.45 -7.57 8.76
N TRP A 75 0.31 -8.17 9.03
CA TRP A 75 -0.97 -7.88 8.37
C TRP A 75 -1.99 -7.42 9.40
N GLY A 76 -2.92 -6.57 9.00
CA GLY A 76 -3.97 -6.12 9.90
C GLY A 76 -5.18 -5.51 9.22
N THR A 77 -6.01 -4.88 10.05
CA THR A 77 -7.21 -4.16 9.65
C THR A 77 -7.36 -2.90 10.50
N SER A 78 -8.01 -1.88 9.92
CA SER A 78 -8.61 -0.79 10.68
C SER A 78 -9.79 -1.30 11.49
N LEU A 79 -9.81 -1.01 12.79
CA LEU A 79 -10.94 -1.26 13.70
C LEU A 79 -12.08 -0.25 13.48
N ALA A 80 -11.96 0.67 12.51
CA ALA A 80 -13.01 1.62 12.22
C ALA A 80 -14.36 0.95 11.99
N TRP A 81 -15.37 1.51 12.65
CA TRP A 81 -16.79 1.26 12.49
C TRP A 81 -17.27 -0.13 12.92
N PHE A 82 -16.75 -1.20 12.33
CA PHE A 82 -17.16 -2.55 12.69
C PHE A 82 -16.88 -2.86 14.15
N ALA A 83 -15.74 -2.41 14.70
CA ALA A 83 -15.40 -2.69 16.08
C ALA A 83 -16.21 -1.84 17.05
N ASN A 84 -16.67 -0.66 16.63
CA ASN A 84 -17.63 0.16 17.37
C ASN A 84 -18.99 -0.53 17.50
N VAL A 85 -19.41 -1.31 16.48
CA VAL A 85 -20.65 -2.10 16.53
C VAL A 85 -20.42 -3.43 17.26
N THR A 86 -19.60 -4.29 16.67
CA THR A 86 -19.44 -5.70 17.06
C THR A 86 -18.74 -5.89 18.40
N GLY A 87 -17.98 -4.90 18.88
CA GLY A 87 -17.40 -4.96 20.22
C GLY A 87 -18.45 -5.03 21.33
N GLY A 88 -19.68 -4.54 21.07
CA GLY A 88 -20.83 -4.61 21.97
C GLY A 88 -21.71 -5.84 21.79
N TRP A 89 -21.41 -6.74 20.85
CA TRP A 89 -22.20 -7.95 20.60
C TRP A 89 -22.04 -8.99 21.71
N PRO A 90 -22.95 -9.99 21.79
CA PRO A 90 -22.81 -11.10 22.72
C PRO A 90 -21.44 -11.78 22.62
N ASP A 91 -20.91 -12.23 23.77
CA ASP A 91 -19.55 -12.75 23.88
C ASP A 91 -19.21 -13.83 22.85
N ALA A 92 -20.13 -14.75 22.59
CA ALA A 92 -19.92 -15.82 21.61
C ALA A 92 -19.64 -15.27 20.20
N GLN A 93 -20.37 -14.25 19.77
CA GLN A 93 -20.29 -13.69 18.42
C GLN A 93 -19.06 -12.80 18.25
N ARG A 94 -18.83 -11.87 19.18
CA ARG A 94 -17.64 -11.00 19.12
C ARG A 94 -16.34 -11.80 19.25
N ASN A 95 -16.28 -12.82 20.12
CA ASN A 95 -15.09 -13.67 20.22
C ASN A 95 -14.87 -14.49 18.96
N ARG A 96 -15.92 -15.00 18.31
CA ARG A 96 -15.81 -15.71 17.03
C ARG A 96 -15.22 -14.80 15.94
N LEU A 97 -15.70 -13.56 15.84
CA LEU A 97 -15.12 -12.57 14.93
C LEU A 97 -13.65 -12.27 15.25
N ALA A 98 -13.31 -12.12 16.55
CA ALA A 98 -11.92 -11.90 16.97
C ALA A 98 -11.02 -13.11 16.68
N ASP A 99 -11.51 -14.34 16.85
CA ASP A 99 -10.82 -15.57 16.47
C ASP A 99 -10.63 -15.67 14.96
N ASP A 100 -11.63 -15.26 14.18
CA ASP A 100 -11.56 -15.26 12.72
C ASP A 100 -10.50 -14.30 12.17
N LEU A 101 -10.31 -13.14 12.81
CA LEU A 101 -9.32 -12.15 12.36
C LEU A 101 -7.92 -12.36 12.98
N TYR A 102 -7.84 -12.62 14.28
CA TYR A 102 -6.56 -12.64 15.02
C TYR A 102 -6.19 -14.03 15.55
N GLY A 103 -7.14 -14.97 15.65
CA GLY A 103 -6.90 -16.31 16.18
C GLY A 103 -6.02 -17.18 15.28
N ALA A 104 -5.41 -18.20 15.87
CA ALA A 104 -4.47 -19.11 15.18
C ALA A 104 -5.09 -19.89 14.02
N ASN A 105 -6.41 -20.15 14.08
CA ASN A 105 -7.17 -20.82 13.03
C ASN A 105 -7.84 -19.83 12.05
N GLY A 106 -7.80 -18.53 12.35
CA GLY A 106 -8.29 -17.47 11.48
C GLY A 106 -7.20 -16.91 10.56
N LEU A 107 -7.26 -15.61 10.27
CA LEU A 107 -6.22 -14.92 9.48
C LEU A 107 -4.92 -14.73 10.27
N GLY A 108 -5.01 -14.75 11.60
CA GLY A 108 -3.87 -14.52 12.48
C GLY A 108 -3.25 -13.14 12.27
N PHE A 109 -4.06 -12.11 12.00
CA PHE A 109 -3.58 -10.74 11.91
C PHE A 109 -2.72 -10.36 13.13
N THR A 110 -1.74 -9.49 12.89
CA THR A 110 -0.76 -9.08 13.91
C THR A 110 -0.77 -7.58 14.17
N ILE A 111 -1.57 -6.84 13.39
CA ILE A 111 -1.73 -5.40 13.43
C ILE A 111 -3.20 -5.04 13.63
N ALA A 112 -3.49 -4.08 14.51
CA ALA A 112 -4.80 -3.43 14.60
C ALA A 112 -4.63 -1.90 14.58
N ARG A 113 -5.34 -1.20 13.68
CA ARG A 113 -5.38 0.28 13.67
C ARG A 113 -6.65 0.75 14.39
N TYR A 114 -6.49 1.54 15.44
CA TYR A 114 -7.54 2.00 16.33
C TYR A 114 -8.03 3.39 15.93
N ASN A 115 -9.33 3.54 15.67
CA ASN A 115 -9.90 4.84 15.33
C ASN A 115 -10.27 5.63 16.60
N ILE A 116 -9.54 6.69 16.89
CA ILE A 116 -9.90 7.69 17.89
C ILE A 116 -11.08 8.49 17.32
N GLY A 117 -12.28 8.27 17.86
CA GLY A 117 -13.47 8.98 17.40
C GLY A 117 -13.40 10.48 17.66
N GLY A 118 -13.91 11.28 16.73
CA GLY A 118 -14.21 12.68 17.02
C GLY A 118 -15.39 12.78 17.99
N GLY A 119 -16.43 11.97 17.76
CA GLY A 119 -17.70 12.06 18.44
C GLY A 119 -18.48 13.28 17.97
N ASP A 120 -19.61 13.03 17.31
CA ASP A 120 -20.48 14.09 16.81
C ASP A 120 -21.32 14.73 17.91
N SER A 121 -21.97 15.86 17.60
CA SER A 121 -22.88 16.53 18.53
C SER A 121 -24.03 15.59 18.90
N PRO A 122 -24.34 15.42 20.21
CA PRO A 122 -25.48 14.64 20.65
C PRO A 122 -26.82 15.29 20.27
N GLU A 123 -26.82 16.57 19.92
CA GLU A 123 -27.98 17.31 19.42
C GLU A 123 -28.21 17.13 17.91
N THR A 124 -27.22 16.66 17.16
CA THR A 124 -27.35 16.48 15.71
C THR A 124 -28.11 15.22 15.39
N THR A 125 -29.15 15.33 14.56
CA THR A 125 -29.87 14.16 14.03
C THR A 125 -28.86 13.19 13.40
N PRO A 126 -28.81 11.92 13.83
CA PRO A 126 -27.85 10.95 13.31
C PRO A 126 -27.89 10.85 11.79
N TYR A 127 -26.73 11.03 11.15
CA TYR A 127 -26.57 10.99 9.69
C TYR A 127 -25.42 10.07 9.25
N LEU A 128 -24.57 9.67 10.19
CA LEU A 128 -23.49 8.72 9.96
C LEU A 128 -24.06 7.31 9.78
N ARG A 129 -23.43 6.52 8.90
CA ARG A 129 -23.80 5.11 8.71
C ARG A 129 -23.57 4.29 9.99
N PRO A 130 -24.23 3.12 10.15
CA PRO A 130 -23.99 2.24 11.28
C PRO A 130 -22.50 2.01 11.56
N GLY A 131 -22.12 2.13 12.83
CA GLY A 131 -20.73 2.04 13.29
C GLY A 131 -19.86 3.28 13.07
N ALA A 132 -20.19 4.16 12.11
CA ALA A 132 -19.32 5.30 11.77
C ALA A 132 -19.35 6.44 12.79
N ALA A 133 -20.36 6.51 13.65
CA ALA A 133 -20.40 7.41 14.81
C ALA A 133 -19.53 6.87 15.96
N VAL A 134 -18.21 7.05 15.85
CA VAL A 134 -17.27 6.55 16.86
C VAL A 134 -17.26 7.49 18.07
N PRO A 135 -17.48 6.98 19.31
CA PRO A 135 -17.51 7.83 20.49
C PRO A 135 -16.18 8.55 20.75
N GLY A 136 -16.24 9.85 21.03
CA GLY A 136 -15.09 10.63 21.46
C GLY A 136 -14.79 10.48 22.95
N TYR A 137 -13.54 10.76 23.34
CA TYR A 137 -13.06 10.69 24.73
C TYR A 137 -13.41 11.92 25.59
N TRP A 138 -14.51 12.59 25.29
CA TRP A 138 -14.94 13.79 25.99
C TRP A 138 -16.25 13.57 26.74
N ASN A 139 -16.44 14.29 27.84
CA ASN A 139 -17.64 14.29 28.66
C ASN A 139 -18.11 15.73 28.82
N ARG A 140 -19.31 16.06 28.33
CA ARG A 140 -19.82 17.43 28.37
C ARG A 140 -20.50 17.69 29.71
N PRO A 141 -20.02 18.64 30.55
CA PRO A 141 -20.54 18.85 31.90
C PRO A 141 -21.89 19.57 31.93
N GLY A 142 -22.35 20.16 30.82
CA GLY A 142 -23.58 20.94 30.74
C GLY A 142 -24.01 21.24 29.29
N PRO A 143 -24.87 22.26 29.08
CA PRO A 143 -25.20 22.75 27.74
C PRO A 143 -23.95 23.20 26.98
N GLU A 144 -24.01 23.13 25.65
CA GLU A 144 -22.89 23.54 24.81
C GLU A 144 -22.60 25.04 24.92
N ALA A 145 -21.33 25.38 25.10
CA ALA A 145 -20.79 26.73 25.08
C ALA A 145 -19.48 26.74 24.28
N PRO A 146 -19.06 27.85 23.66
CA PRO A 146 -17.79 27.90 22.94
C PRO A 146 -16.63 27.42 23.82
N ASP A 147 -15.78 26.55 23.26
CA ASP A 147 -14.52 26.14 23.88
C ASP A 147 -14.62 25.49 25.27
N TRP A 148 -15.78 24.92 25.60
CA TRP A 148 -16.09 24.32 26.90
C TRP A 148 -15.14 23.19 27.32
N TRP A 149 -14.59 22.44 26.37
CA TRP A 149 -13.72 21.30 26.65
C TRP A 149 -12.30 21.77 26.97
N ASP A 150 -11.80 21.35 28.14
CA ASP A 150 -10.46 21.61 28.63
C ASP A 150 -9.70 20.28 28.81
N PRO A 151 -8.58 20.04 28.08
CA PRO A 151 -7.79 18.82 28.23
C PRO A 151 -7.17 18.64 29.63
N ALA A 152 -7.01 19.73 30.41
CA ALA A 152 -6.46 19.69 31.76
C ALA A 152 -7.48 19.31 32.84
N ASP A 153 -8.78 19.48 32.55
CA ASP A 153 -9.85 19.11 33.46
C ASP A 153 -10.18 17.61 33.30
N PRO A 154 -9.96 16.77 34.32
CA PRO A 154 -10.28 15.35 34.24
C PRO A 154 -11.77 15.06 34.02
N ASP A 155 -12.68 15.93 34.48
CA ASP A 155 -14.14 15.74 34.39
C ASP A 155 -14.67 15.95 32.96
N HIS A 156 -13.89 16.64 32.13
CA HIS A 156 -14.14 16.82 30.70
C HIS A 156 -13.77 15.59 29.84
N TRP A 157 -13.17 14.56 30.43
CA TRP A 157 -12.86 13.32 29.74
C TRP A 157 -13.87 12.23 30.09
N ASN A 158 -14.31 11.47 29.08
CA ASN A 158 -15.10 10.27 29.32
C ASN A 158 -14.17 9.04 29.44
N PRO A 159 -13.93 8.49 30.65
CA PRO A 159 -13.05 7.32 30.82
C PRO A 159 -13.66 6.03 30.25
N ASN A 160 -14.97 6.01 30.00
CA ASN A 160 -15.70 4.87 29.47
C ASN A 160 -15.92 4.95 27.96
N ALA A 161 -15.43 6.00 27.30
CA ALA A 161 -15.58 6.17 25.86
C ALA A 161 -15.09 4.93 25.10
N ASP A 162 -15.77 4.67 23.99
CA ASP A 162 -15.37 3.71 22.98
C ASP A 162 -15.06 2.29 23.53
N ALA A 163 -15.88 1.83 24.48
CA ALA A 163 -15.71 0.54 25.13
C ALA A 163 -15.65 -0.63 24.11
N ASN A 164 -16.36 -0.51 22.99
CA ASN A 164 -16.46 -1.57 21.97
C ASN A 164 -15.15 -1.75 21.19
N GLN A 165 -14.54 -0.67 20.69
CA GLN A 165 -13.23 -0.81 20.03
C GLN A 165 -12.12 -1.13 21.03
N ARG A 166 -12.20 -0.63 22.28
CA ARG A 166 -11.25 -1.01 23.35
C ARG A 166 -11.30 -2.50 23.68
N TRP A 167 -12.48 -3.11 23.64
CA TRP A 167 -12.60 -4.57 23.73
C TRP A 167 -11.85 -5.26 22.58
N TRP A 168 -12.00 -4.77 21.34
CA TRP A 168 -11.30 -5.31 20.17
C TRP A 168 -9.78 -5.18 20.26
N LEU A 169 -9.25 -4.07 20.79
CA LEU A 169 -7.83 -3.89 21.07
C LEU A 169 -7.30 -4.98 22.03
N ALA A 170 -7.99 -5.20 23.15
CA ALA A 170 -7.63 -6.24 24.11
C ALA A 170 -7.76 -7.64 23.49
N ALA A 171 -8.83 -7.89 22.73
CA ALA A 171 -9.10 -9.16 22.07
C ALA A 171 -8.04 -9.51 21.01
N ALA A 172 -7.63 -8.54 20.20
CA ALA A 172 -6.56 -8.69 19.21
C ALA A 172 -5.21 -8.98 19.90
N LYS A 173 -4.88 -8.22 20.95
CA LYS A 173 -3.67 -8.44 21.76
C LYS A 173 -3.62 -9.83 22.37
N ALA A 174 -4.73 -10.29 22.96
CA ALA A 174 -4.86 -11.62 23.56
C ALA A 174 -4.64 -12.76 22.55
N ARG A 175 -4.90 -12.50 21.26
CA ARG A 175 -4.75 -13.46 20.16
C ARG A 175 -3.43 -13.34 19.40
N GLY A 176 -2.52 -12.49 19.88
CA GLY A 176 -1.16 -12.40 19.38
C GLY A 176 -0.86 -11.18 18.52
N ALA A 177 -1.78 -10.23 18.36
CA ALA A 177 -1.44 -8.93 17.80
C ALA A 177 -0.44 -8.20 18.72
N ARG A 178 0.64 -7.69 18.14
CA ARG A 178 1.73 -7.00 18.87
C ARG A 178 2.02 -5.60 18.37
N THR A 179 1.42 -5.24 17.24
CA THR A 179 1.66 -3.96 16.58
C THR A 179 0.34 -3.22 16.52
N PHE A 180 0.32 -1.99 17.03
CA PHE A 180 -0.89 -1.19 17.10
C PHE A 180 -0.59 0.23 16.63
N GLU A 181 -1.52 0.83 15.90
CA GLU A 181 -1.52 2.25 15.56
C GLU A 181 -2.82 2.86 16.01
N ALA A 182 -2.80 4.09 16.50
CA ALA A 182 -3.99 4.90 16.65
C ALA A 182 -4.06 5.90 15.50
N PHE A 183 -5.26 6.21 15.02
CA PHE A 183 -5.48 7.24 14.01
C PHE A 183 -6.77 8.00 14.26
N SER A 184 -6.97 9.13 13.60
CA SER A 184 -8.16 9.98 13.74
C SER A 184 -8.70 10.37 12.37
N ASN A 185 -9.98 10.12 12.12
CA ASN A 185 -10.66 10.60 10.92
C ASN A 185 -11.07 12.08 11.04
N SER A 186 -11.37 12.55 12.24
CA SER A 186 -11.81 13.92 12.49
C SER A 186 -11.47 14.39 13.90
N ALA A 187 -11.49 15.70 14.11
CA ALA A 187 -11.50 16.28 15.44
C ALA A 187 -12.91 16.20 16.06
N PRO A 188 -13.05 16.30 17.39
CA PRO A 188 -14.35 16.43 18.02
C PRO A 188 -15.19 17.57 17.45
N TYR A 189 -16.50 17.38 17.33
CA TYR A 189 -17.39 18.30 16.61
C TYR A 189 -17.28 19.76 17.12
N PHE A 190 -17.11 19.96 18.43
CA PHE A 190 -16.98 21.28 19.05
C PHE A 190 -15.61 21.93 18.82
N MET A 191 -14.69 21.29 18.09
CA MET A 191 -13.44 21.87 17.58
C MET A 191 -13.52 22.19 16.08
N THR A 192 -14.61 21.82 15.39
CA THR A 192 -14.70 21.95 13.93
C THR A 192 -15.36 23.25 13.48
N ASN A 193 -15.12 23.64 12.23
CA ASN A 193 -15.72 24.81 11.57
C ASN A 193 -17.21 24.56 11.27
N SER A 194 -17.58 23.33 10.90
CA SER A 194 -18.96 22.98 10.54
C SER A 194 -19.84 22.59 11.73
N GLY A 195 -19.25 22.41 12.93
CA GLY A 195 -19.92 21.79 14.08
C GLY A 195 -20.23 20.31 13.87
N ARG A 196 -19.63 19.68 12.85
CA ARG A 196 -19.80 18.27 12.48
C ARG A 196 -18.46 17.58 12.30
N VAL A 197 -18.43 16.28 12.56
CA VAL A 197 -17.23 15.44 12.40
C VAL A 197 -16.98 14.96 10.96
N SER A 198 -17.93 15.13 10.05
CA SER A 198 -17.86 14.55 8.68
C SER A 198 -17.16 15.43 7.64
N GLY A 199 -16.78 16.66 8.01
CA GLY A 199 -16.06 17.60 7.15
C GLY A 199 -16.66 19.00 7.16
N ALA A 200 -16.01 19.91 6.43
CA ALA A 200 -16.46 21.29 6.26
C ALA A 200 -17.64 21.37 5.28
N VAL A 201 -18.34 22.51 5.23
CA VAL A 201 -19.43 22.71 4.25
C VAL A 201 -18.89 22.64 2.82
N ASN A 202 -17.75 23.28 2.58
CA ASN A 202 -16.97 23.10 1.36
C ASN A 202 -15.90 22.04 1.60
N GLY A 203 -15.92 20.95 0.84
CA GLY A 203 -14.97 19.84 1.01
C GLY A 203 -13.51 20.19 0.72
N TRP A 204 -13.22 21.33 0.10
CA TRP A 204 -11.84 21.85 -0.08
C TRP A 204 -11.35 22.73 1.09
N GLN A 205 -12.02 22.68 2.24
CA GLN A 205 -11.66 23.49 3.39
C GLN A 205 -11.38 22.61 4.59
N ASP A 206 -10.33 22.97 5.33
CA ASP A 206 -10.06 22.40 6.63
C ASP A 206 -11.30 22.46 7.53
N ASN A 207 -11.60 21.35 8.18
CA ASN A 207 -12.71 21.33 9.12
C ASN A 207 -12.27 21.62 10.56
N LEU A 208 -10.98 21.63 10.90
CA LEU A 208 -10.53 22.10 12.22
C LEU A 208 -10.53 23.64 12.26
N ARG A 209 -11.05 24.23 13.35
CA ARG A 209 -10.90 25.68 13.53
C ARG A 209 -9.43 26.06 13.74
N SER A 210 -9.03 27.21 13.22
CA SER A 210 -7.62 27.65 13.20
C SER A 210 -6.97 27.83 14.58
N ASP A 211 -7.78 27.99 15.64
CA ASP A 211 -7.42 28.19 17.04
C ASP A 211 -7.40 26.90 17.87
N GLN A 212 -7.69 25.74 17.27
CA GLN A 212 -7.89 24.47 18.00
C GLN A 212 -6.78 23.43 17.81
N TYR A 213 -5.68 23.75 17.12
CA TYR A 213 -4.60 22.80 16.84
C TYR A 213 -3.98 22.22 18.12
N GLU A 214 -3.69 23.06 19.11
CA GLU A 214 -3.09 22.65 20.38
C GLU A 214 -4.08 21.81 21.22
N ARG A 215 -5.37 22.18 21.20
CA ARG A 215 -6.44 21.43 21.88
C ARG A 215 -6.67 20.08 21.23
N PHE A 216 -6.64 19.99 19.90
CA PHE A 216 -6.78 18.73 19.19
C PHE A 216 -5.55 17.82 19.40
N ALA A 217 -4.33 18.37 19.38
CA ALA A 217 -3.13 17.62 19.75
C ALA A 217 -3.20 17.06 21.18
N ALA A 218 -3.71 17.87 22.13
CA ALA A 218 -3.94 17.43 23.50
C ALA A 218 -5.02 16.34 23.60
N TYR A 219 -6.08 16.45 22.81
CA TYR A 219 -7.13 15.45 22.66
C TYR A 219 -6.57 14.10 22.19
N LEU A 220 -5.88 14.08 21.03
CA LEU A 220 -5.29 12.86 20.48
C LEU A 220 -4.32 12.19 21.46
N SER A 221 -3.42 12.97 22.07
CA SER A 221 -2.46 12.46 23.05
C SER A 221 -3.13 11.90 24.31
N GLY A 222 -4.20 12.55 24.78
CA GLY A 222 -4.95 12.12 25.96
C GLY A 222 -5.86 10.90 25.70
N ALA A 223 -6.45 10.81 24.52
CA ALA A 223 -7.23 9.65 24.07
C ALA A 223 -6.31 8.43 23.89
N LEU A 224 -5.15 8.61 23.24
CA LEU A 224 -4.10 7.60 23.11
C LEU A 224 -3.76 7.00 24.47
N ARG A 225 -3.44 7.85 25.45
CA ARG A 225 -3.08 7.40 26.81
C ARG A 225 -4.22 6.60 27.46
N ARG A 226 -5.46 7.07 27.40
CA ARG A 226 -6.62 6.38 28.01
C ARG A 226 -6.90 5.02 27.37
N ALA A 227 -6.75 4.93 26.05
CA ALA A 227 -6.85 3.66 25.34
C ALA A 227 -5.74 2.68 25.79
N GLN A 228 -4.50 3.14 25.93
CA GLN A 228 -3.39 2.32 26.45
C GLN A 228 -3.62 1.88 27.89
N ASP A 229 -3.96 2.82 28.78
CA ASP A 229 -4.13 2.56 30.21
C ASP A 229 -5.25 1.54 30.48
N SER A 230 -6.32 1.56 29.68
CA SER A 230 -7.47 0.66 29.88
C SER A 230 -7.38 -0.68 29.15
N THR A 231 -6.54 -0.82 28.14
CA THR A 231 -6.40 -2.08 27.35
C THR A 231 -5.04 -2.76 27.56
N GLY A 232 -4.08 -2.04 28.13
CA GLY A 232 -2.67 -2.43 28.21
C GLY A 232 -1.96 -2.48 26.85
N VAL A 233 -2.57 -2.01 25.77
CA VAL A 233 -1.90 -1.87 24.45
C VAL A 233 -0.87 -0.76 24.51
N THR A 234 0.21 -0.89 23.74
CA THR A 234 1.15 0.19 23.46
C THR A 234 1.08 0.49 21.96
N PHE A 235 0.78 1.73 21.61
CA PHE A 235 0.71 2.14 20.21
C PHE A 235 2.10 2.45 19.68
N GLY A 236 2.45 1.82 18.56
CA GLY A 236 3.70 2.03 17.83
C GLY A 236 3.69 3.28 16.95
N SER A 237 2.55 3.96 16.82
CA SER A 237 2.42 5.31 16.26
C SER A 237 1.03 5.90 16.53
N LEU A 238 0.90 7.18 16.21
CA LEU A 238 -0.33 7.93 16.14
C LEU A 238 -0.39 8.70 14.81
N SER A 239 -1.45 8.51 14.01
CA SER A 239 -1.74 9.32 12.83
C SER A 239 -2.82 10.37 13.13
N PRO A 240 -2.54 11.68 13.00
CA PRO A 240 -3.48 12.72 13.40
C PRO A 240 -4.62 12.98 12.40
N VAL A 241 -4.47 12.53 11.16
CA VAL A 241 -5.38 12.84 10.04
C VAL A 241 -5.51 11.62 9.13
N ASN A 242 -6.60 11.55 8.38
CA ASN A 242 -6.90 10.46 7.44
C ASN A 242 -7.36 11.04 6.10
N GLU A 243 -6.77 10.58 5.01
CA GLU A 243 -7.00 11.04 3.63
C GLU A 243 -7.12 12.57 3.48
N PRO A 244 -6.10 13.31 3.95
CA PRO A 244 -6.25 14.73 4.26
C PRO A 244 -6.45 15.62 3.02
N ASN A 245 -5.68 15.45 1.94
CA ASN A 245 -5.74 16.37 0.79
C ASN A 245 -6.76 15.93 -0.26
N THR A 246 -8.03 15.85 0.14
CA THR A 246 -9.15 15.39 -0.70
C THR A 246 -10.42 16.22 -0.48
N ASP A 247 -11.36 16.21 -1.42
CA ASP A 247 -12.51 17.13 -1.42
C ASP A 247 -13.88 16.48 -1.19
N TYR A 248 -13.89 15.20 -0.83
CA TYR A 248 -15.11 14.43 -0.59
C TYR A 248 -15.55 14.42 0.87
N TRP A 249 -14.75 14.98 1.80
CA TRP A 249 -15.14 15.20 3.19
C TRP A 249 -16.06 16.41 3.32
N ARG A 250 -17.33 16.19 3.68
CA ARG A 250 -18.35 17.27 3.71
C ARG A 250 -19.24 17.17 4.94
N ALA A 251 -19.69 18.32 5.42
CA ALA A 251 -20.69 18.43 6.46
C ALA A 251 -21.97 17.66 6.06
N GLY A 252 -22.37 16.68 6.88
CA GLY A 252 -23.49 15.78 6.59
C GLY A 252 -23.14 14.52 5.77
N GLY A 253 -21.85 14.29 5.45
CA GLY A 253 -21.38 13.04 4.84
C GLY A 253 -21.57 11.83 5.77
N ARG A 254 -21.65 10.61 5.24
CA ARG A 254 -22.04 9.42 6.03
C ARG A 254 -20.95 8.86 6.97
N GLN A 255 -19.78 9.49 7.07
CA GLN A 255 -18.68 9.07 7.95
C GLN A 255 -17.90 10.27 8.50
N GLU A 256 -17.12 10.06 9.56
CA GLU A 256 -16.13 11.04 10.03
C GLU A 256 -15.05 11.28 8.98
N GLY A 257 -14.59 12.52 8.84
CA GLY A 257 -13.56 12.90 7.88
C GLY A 257 -13.30 14.40 7.89
N SER A 258 -12.13 14.82 7.40
CA SER A 258 -11.79 16.23 7.23
C SER A 258 -10.77 16.40 6.14
N HIS A 259 -10.99 17.38 5.25
CA HIS A 259 -9.92 17.92 4.43
C HIS A 259 -8.86 18.58 5.32
N TRP A 260 -7.60 18.51 4.88
CA TRP A 260 -6.49 19.27 5.42
C TRP A 260 -5.56 19.71 4.28
N ASP A 261 -5.43 21.01 4.10
CA ASP A 261 -4.40 21.59 3.22
C ASP A 261 -3.00 21.08 3.65
N PRO A 262 -2.03 20.92 2.73
CA PRO A 262 -0.68 20.48 3.09
C PRO A 262 -0.02 21.33 4.20
N ALA A 263 -0.26 22.65 4.22
CA ALA A 263 0.22 23.53 5.28
C ALA A 263 -0.41 23.21 6.65
N SER A 264 -1.68 22.84 6.66
CA SER A 264 -2.44 22.48 7.85
C SER A 264 -2.04 21.11 8.39
N GLN A 265 -1.79 20.14 7.50
CA GLN A 265 -1.20 18.86 7.89
C GLN A 265 0.18 19.07 8.54
N ALA A 266 1.04 19.91 7.94
CA ALA A 266 2.37 20.23 8.50
C ALA A 266 2.29 20.92 9.88
N ARG A 267 1.33 21.84 10.06
CA ARG A 267 1.04 22.46 11.36
C ARG A 267 0.60 21.41 12.37
N MET A 268 -0.34 20.53 12.01
CA MET A 268 -0.85 19.49 12.90
C MET A 268 0.24 18.50 13.34
N ILE A 269 1.11 18.07 12.42
CA ILE A 269 2.26 17.20 12.73
C ILE A 269 3.18 17.88 13.75
N SER A 270 3.53 19.14 13.51
CA SER A 270 4.42 19.90 14.41
C SER A 270 3.80 20.11 15.78
N THR A 271 2.52 20.51 15.83
CA THR A 271 1.78 20.73 17.08
C THR A 271 1.61 19.43 17.87
N LEU A 272 1.30 18.31 17.20
CA LEU A 272 1.21 17.01 17.86
C LEU A 272 2.56 16.55 18.40
N ARG A 273 3.66 16.73 17.64
CA ARG A 273 5.00 16.36 18.10
C ARG A 273 5.36 17.09 19.38
N ALA A 274 5.14 18.41 19.40
CA ALA A 274 5.36 19.24 20.59
C ALA A 274 4.50 18.79 21.79
N ALA A 275 3.22 18.46 21.56
CA ALA A 275 2.32 17.99 22.62
C ALA A 275 2.73 16.63 23.21
N LEU A 276 3.23 15.71 22.36
CA LEU A 276 3.74 14.42 22.79
C LEU A 276 5.06 14.58 23.56
N ASP A 277 5.97 15.43 23.08
CA ASP A 277 7.27 15.69 23.73
C ASP A 277 7.11 16.34 25.11
N ALA A 278 6.20 17.32 25.24
CA ALA A 278 5.88 17.95 26.51
C ALA A 278 5.35 16.95 27.57
N LYS A 279 4.82 15.80 27.11
CA LYS A 279 4.32 14.71 27.97
C LYS A 279 5.30 13.53 28.05
N GLY A 280 6.48 13.62 27.45
CA GLY A 280 7.47 12.53 27.40
C GLY A 280 7.01 11.29 26.61
N VAL A 281 6.05 11.45 25.68
CA VAL A 281 5.49 10.34 24.89
C VAL A 281 6.31 10.14 23.62
N THR A 282 7.01 9.02 23.54
CA THR A 282 7.89 8.69 22.40
C THR A 282 7.18 8.05 21.22
N THR A 283 5.84 7.92 21.27
CA THR A 283 5.05 7.35 20.18
C THR A 283 5.34 8.13 18.88
N PRO A 284 5.81 7.46 17.81
CA PRO A 284 6.04 8.08 16.51
C PRO A 284 4.76 8.70 15.94
N ILE A 285 4.88 9.83 15.26
CA ILE A 285 3.80 10.32 14.40
C ILE A 285 3.87 9.54 13.10
N ALA A 286 2.75 8.92 12.73
CA ALA A 286 2.55 8.42 11.38
C ALA A 286 1.94 9.53 10.53
N ALA A 287 2.47 9.74 9.33
CA ALA A 287 1.89 10.69 8.40
C ALA A 287 2.01 10.16 6.97
N MET A 288 1.09 10.48 6.09
CA MET A 288 -0.07 11.37 6.27
C MET A 288 -1.39 10.67 6.00
N ASP A 289 -1.34 9.33 5.86
CA ASP A 289 -2.51 8.52 5.52
C ASP A 289 -3.24 9.08 4.29
N GLU A 290 -2.46 9.50 3.29
CA GLU A 290 -3.02 10.03 2.06
C GLU A 290 -3.73 8.94 1.28
N THR A 291 -4.86 9.31 0.66
CA THR A 291 -5.74 8.36 -0.04
C THR A 291 -5.01 7.64 -1.18
N ASN A 292 -4.01 8.31 -1.78
CA ASN A 292 -3.25 7.81 -2.92
C ASN A 292 -1.76 8.20 -2.85
N PRO A 293 -0.83 7.35 -3.35
CA PRO A 293 0.61 7.59 -3.28
C PRO A 293 1.10 8.84 -4.03
N ALA A 294 0.44 9.23 -5.12
CA ALA A 294 0.78 10.46 -5.85
C ALA A 294 0.52 11.73 -5.03
N VAL A 295 -0.58 11.76 -4.27
CA VAL A 295 -0.93 12.89 -3.40
C VAL A 295 0.00 12.91 -2.19
N PHE A 296 0.27 11.75 -1.59
CA PHE A 296 1.31 11.58 -0.58
C PHE A 296 2.62 12.26 -0.99
N ARG A 297 3.10 11.96 -2.20
CA ARG A 297 4.36 12.50 -2.70
C ARG A 297 4.31 14.02 -2.81
N GLY A 298 3.26 14.57 -3.42
CA GLY A 298 3.10 16.01 -3.59
C GLY A 298 3.09 16.75 -2.25
N ASN A 299 2.39 16.21 -1.24
CA ASN A 299 2.36 16.81 0.08
C ASN A 299 3.70 16.66 0.82
N TRP A 300 4.34 15.49 0.77
CA TRP A 300 5.65 15.26 1.37
C TRP A 300 6.68 16.27 0.86
N GLU A 301 6.67 16.53 -0.45
CA GLU A 301 7.54 17.51 -1.11
C GLU A 301 7.30 18.95 -0.62
N SER A 302 6.07 19.28 -0.20
CA SER A 302 5.73 20.60 0.37
C SER A 302 6.22 20.82 1.81
N TYR A 303 6.53 19.74 2.54
CA TYR A 303 6.93 19.83 3.95
C TYR A 303 8.34 20.38 4.12
N ALA A 304 8.48 21.31 5.08
CA ALA A 304 9.79 21.75 5.54
C ALA A 304 10.55 20.59 6.23
N PRO A 305 11.89 20.59 6.23
CA PRO A 305 12.69 19.52 6.84
C PRO A 305 12.30 19.17 8.28
N ALA A 306 12.08 20.18 9.13
CA ALA A 306 11.69 19.96 10.53
C ALA A 306 10.34 19.23 10.69
N VAL A 307 9.41 19.41 9.74
CA VAL A 307 8.13 18.67 9.72
C VAL A 307 8.36 17.22 9.32
N ARG A 308 9.21 16.98 8.32
CA ARG A 308 9.59 15.62 7.90
C ARG A 308 10.31 14.87 9.02
N ASP A 309 11.18 15.55 9.77
CA ASP A 309 11.90 14.98 10.91
C ASP A 309 10.97 14.59 12.08
N ALA A 310 9.80 15.24 12.20
CA ALA A 310 8.79 14.88 13.19
C ALA A 310 7.99 13.61 12.82
N VAL A 311 8.06 13.16 11.57
CA VAL A 311 7.36 11.98 11.06
C VAL A 311 8.22 10.74 11.28
N GLY A 312 7.82 9.88 12.22
CA GLY A 312 8.52 8.64 12.52
C GLY A 312 8.01 7.43 11.74
N ARG A 313 6.90 7.56 11.00
CA ARG A 313 6.41 6.56 10.06
C ARG A 313 5.66 7.19 8.88
N LEU A 314 5.90 6.67 7.69
CA LEU A 314 5.14 7.03 6.48
C LEU A 314 3.95 6.08 6.33
N ASN A 315 2.78 6.66 6.10
CA ASN A 315 1.53 5.95 5.82
C ASN A 315 0.95 6.46 4.49
N THR A 316 0.55 5.54 3.62
CA THR A 316 -0.21 5.82 2.40
C THR A 316 -1.28 4.76 2.20
N HIS A 317 -2.38 5.16 1.58
CA HIS A 317 -3.40 4.27 1.07
C HIS A 317 -3.15 4.02 -0.42
N THR A 318 -3.89 3.06 -0.99
CA THR A 318 -3.74 2.65 -2.39
C THR A 318 -5.08 2.44 -3.09
N TYR A 319 -6.08 3.27 -2.76
CA TYR A 319 -7.35 3.31 -3.51
C TYR A 319 -7.14 3.68 -4.98
N GLY A 320 -6.10 4.47 -5.24
CA GLY A 320 -5.45 4.75 -6.50
C GLY A 320 -3.95 4.46 -6.35
N THR A 321 -3.34 3.98 -7.43
CA THR A 321 -2.05 3.28 -7.37
C THR A 321 -0.89 4.06 -7.97
N ASN A 322 -1.18 5.16 -8.65
CA ASN A 322 -0.16 6.00 -9.25
C ASN A 322 0.79 6.55 -8.18
N GLY A 323 2.09 6.42 -8.40
CA GLY A 323 3.12 7.01 -7.53
C GLY A 323 3.73 6.09 -6.47
N ARG A 324 3.32 4.81 -6.36
CA ARG A 324 3.80 3.87 -5.32
C ARG A 324 5.32 3.80 -5.22
N THR A 325 6.01 3.63 -6.34
CA THR A 325 7.48 3.54 -6.36
C THR A 325 8.15 4.82 -5.86
N GLY A 326 7.52 5.99 -6.04
CA GLY A 326 8.00 7.25 -5.50
C GLY A 326 7.91 7.31 -3.98
N VAL A 327 6.82 6.78 -3.40
CA VAL A 327 6.66 6.66 -1.94
C VAL A 327 7.66 5.68 -1.35
N ARG A 328 7.88 4.53 -2.00
CA ARG A 328 8.94 3.58 -1.65
C ARG A 328 10.31 4.26 -1.61
N ASP A 329 10.63 5.02 -2.66
CA ASP A 329 11.94 5.63 -2.80
C ASP A 329 12.14 6.80 -1.81
N ILE A 330 11.07 7.54 -1.47
CA ILE A 330 11.07 8.48 -0.34
C ILE A 330 11.39 7.74 0.96
N ALA A 331 10.69 6.65 1.27
CA ALA A 331 10.89 5.89 2.50
C ALA A 331 12.34 5.37 2.64
N LYS A 332 12.90 4.85 1.55
CA LYS A 332 14.30 4.43 1.50
C LYS A 332 15.26 5.61 1.66
N GLY A 333 15.00 6.72 0.97
CA GLY A 333 15.84 7.91 1.01
C GLY A 333 15.88 8.59 2.38
N THR A 334 14.77 8.56 3.12
CA THR A 334 14.70 9.13 4.48
C THR A 334 15.07 8.13 5.57
N GLY A 335 15.03 6.82 5.26
CA GLY A 335 15.17 5.75 6.26
C GLY A 335 13.94 5.60 7.16
N THR A 336 12.81 6.23 6.81
CA THR A 336 11.57 6.18 7.59
C THR A 336 10.75 4.94 7.19
N PRO A 337 10.28 4.12 8.15
CA PRO A 337 9.38 3.00 7.88
C PRO A 337 8.14 3.42 7.07
N LEU A 338 7.73 2.61 6.10
CA LEU A 338 6.53 2.83 5.29
C LEU A 338 5.50 1.72 5.56
N TRP A 339 4.23 2.10 5.71
CA TRP A 339 3.08 1.20 5.72
C TRP A 339 2.19 1.49 4.51
N MET A 340 1.65 0.43 3.90
CA MET A 340 0.37 0.53 3.22
C MET A 340 -0.67 0.42 4.33
N SER A 341 -1.24 1.56 4.74
CA SER A 341 -1.98 1.68 5.98
C SER A 341 -3.49 1.49 5.81
N GLU A 342 -4.01 1.56 4.59
CA GLU A 342 -5.42 1.31 4.31
C GLU A 342 -5.65 1.03 2.83
N VAL A 343 -6.32 -0.07 2.55
CA VAL A 343 -7.05 -0.29 1.31
C VAL A 343 -8.04 -1.43 1.52
N ASP A 344 -9.13 -1.44 0.78
CA ASP A 344 -9.87 -2.65 0.46
C ASP A 344 -10.42 -2.48 -0.97
N VAL A 345 -10.88 -3.58 -1.57
CA VAL A 345 -11.49 -3.60 -2.90
C VAL A 345 -12.88 -4.19 -2.81
N GLY A 346 -13.87 -3.46 -3.34
CA GLY A 346 -15.25 -3.92 -3.47
C GLY A 346 -15.43 -5.09 -4.46
N GLY A 347 -14.38 -5.44 -5.21
CA GLY A 347 -14.39 -6.46 -6.25
C GLY A 347 -15.07 -6.02 -7.55
N SER A 348 -14.82 -6.78 -8.61
CA SER A 348 -15.29 -6.54 -9.98
C SER A 348 -16.72 -7.02 -10.27
N VAL A 349 -17.38 -7.63 -9.29
CA VAL A 349 -18.72 -8.26 -9.42
C VAL A 349 -19.67 -7.81 -8.31
N PRO A 350 -21.00 -7.98 -8.48
CA PRO A 350 -21.98 -7.85 -7.41
C PRO A 350 -21.63 -8.63 -6.14
N GLN A 351 -22.32 -8.35 -5.04
CA GLN A 351 -22.11 -9.06 -3.77
C GLN A 351 -22.13 -10.58 -3.97
N SER A 352 -21.06 -11.24 -3.52
CA SER A 352 -20.87 -12.67 -3.64
C SER A 352 -19.96 -13.21 -2.54
N PHE A 353 -20.35 -14.32 -1.95
CA PHE A 353 -19.55 -15.01 -0.94
C PHE A 353 -18.70 -16.15 -1.52
N THR A 354 -18.92 -16.51 -2.79
CA THR A 354 -18.33 -17.68 -3.44
C THR A 354 -17.55 -17.37 -4.71
N ASP A 355 -17.79 -16.21 -5.34
CA ASP A 355 -17.07 -15.78 -6.53
C ASP A 355 -15.62 -15.43 -6.18
N MET A 356 -14.68 -15.88 -7.01
CA MET A 356 -13.25 -15.63 -6.82
C MET A 356 -12.81 -14.26 -7.29
N SER A 357 -13.57 -13.59 -8.17
CA SER A 357 -13.15 -12.31 -8.78
C SER A 357 -12.76 -11.26 -7.74
N PRO A 358 -13.55 -11.00 -6.67
CA PRO A 358 -13.14 -10.06 -5.61
C PRO A 358 -11.87 -10.49 -4.87
N ALA A 359 -11.64 -11.81 -4.74
CA ALA A 359 -10.47 -12.37 -4.07
C ALA A 359 -9.21 -12.26 -4.92
N LEU A 360 -9.35 -12.42 -6.24
CA LEU A 360 -8.28 -12.19 -7.22
C LEU A 360 -7.93 -10.69 -7.31
N ASP A 361 -8.93 -9.81 -7.32
CA ASP A 361 -8.74 -8.35 -7.28
C ASP A 361 -7.96 -7.93 -6.01
N LEU A 362 -8.27 -8.55 -4.86
CA LEU A 362 -7.53 -8.29 -3.61
C LEU A 362 -6.11 -8.85 -3.66
N ALA A 363 -5.92 -10.06 -4.20
CA ALA A 363 -4.60 -10.69 -4.31
C ALA A 363 -3.67 -9.89 -5.25
N ASP A 364 -4.20 -9.40 -6.37
CA ASP A 364 -3.52 -8.47 -7.28
C ASP A 364 -3.08 -7.20 -6.54
N ARG A 365 -4.01 -6.54 -5.82
CA ARG A 365 -3.70 -5.36 -5.00
C ARG A 365 -2.60 -5.63 -3.98
N VAL A 366 -2.66 -6.73 -3.24
CA VAL A 366 -1.64 -7.12 -2.25
C VAL A 366 -0.28 -7.33 -2.92
N ASN A 367 -0.22 -8.08 -4.02
CA ASN A 367 1.01 -8.36 -4.73
C ASN A 367 1.68 -7.06 -5.21
N ASP A 368 0.91 -6.19 -5.85
CA ASP A 368 1.39 -4.91 -6.36
C ASP A 368 1.82 -3.96 -5.26
N ASP A 369 1.06 -3.83 -4.17
CA ASP A 369 1.43 -2.97 -3.05
C ASP A 369 2.75 -3.45 -2.43
N ILE A 370 2.90 -4.74 -2.17
CA ILE A 370 4.12 -5.29 -1.59
C ILE A 370 5.32 -5.12 -2.53
N ARG A 371 5.13 -5.32 -3.84
CA ARG A 371 6.18 -5.21 -4.86
C ARG A 371 6.62 -3.76 -5.09
N GLU A 372 5.67 -2.83 -5.15
CA GLU A 372 5.92 -1.45 -5.58
C GLU A 372 6.16 -0.47 -4.42
N LEU A 373 5.51 -0.67 -3.26
CA LEU A 373 5.73 0.16 -2.06
C LEU A 373 6.88 -0.39 -1.19
N GLU A 374 7.13 -1.69 -1.21
CA GLU A 374 7.97 -2.40 -0.22
C GLU A 374 7.59 -2.03 1.24
N PRO A 375 6.32 -2.08 1.63
CA PRO A 375 5.90 -1.59 2.92
C PRO A 375 6.26 -2.61 4.02
N ARG A 376 6.53 -2.11 5.22
CA ARG A 376 6.77 -2.97 6.39
C ARG A 376 5.49 -3.59 6.95
N ALA A 377 4.33 -3.07 6.57
CA ALA A 377 3.02 -3.62 6.94
C ALA A 377 2.01 -3.35 5.84
N TRP A 378 1.02 -4.22 5.75
CA TRP A 378 -0.13 -4.06 4.86
C TRP A 378 -1.40 -4.18 5.70
N VAL A 379 -2.18 -3.11 5.76
CA VAL A 379 -3.36 -3.01 6.61
C VAL A 379 -4.59 -2.80 5.73
N LEU A 380 -5.50 -3.76 5.80
CA LEU A 380 -6.83 -3.62 5.20
C LEU A 380 -7.55 -2.41 5.83
N TRP A 381 -8.53 -1.85 5.12
CA TRP A 381 -9.59 -1.02 5.72
C TRP A 381 -10.35 -1.79 6.83
N GLN A 382 -11.67 -1.84 6.84
CA GLN A 382 -12.42 -2.67 7.80
C GLN A 382 -12.56 -4.10 7.27
N ALA A 383 -12.17 -5.08 8.08
CA ALA A 383 -12.27 -6.49 7.72
C ALA A 383 -13.69 -7.04 7.84
N ILE A 384 -14.55 -6.36 8.61
CA ILE A 384 -15.94 -6.72 8.78
C ILE A 384 -16.76 -5.55 8.24
N GLU A 385 -17.64 -5.82 7.29
CA GLU A 385 -18.47 -4.81 6.64
C GLU A 385 -19.96 -5.10 6.91
N ASP A 386 -20.76 -4.03 6.90
CA ASP A 386 -22.19 -4.11 7.04
C ASP A 386 -22.80 -4.85 5.84
N TYR A 387 -23.44 -5.99 6.13
CA TYR A 387 -24.08 -6.82 5.11
C TYR A 387 -25.12 -6.03 4.33
N GLU A 388 -25.96 -5.23 5.01
CA GLU A 388 -27.04 -4.48 4.37
C GLU A 388 -26.51 -3.47 3.36
N ASN A 389 -25.46 -2.72 3.71
CA ASN A 389 -24.84 -1.75 2.80
C ASN A 389 -24.24 -2.40 1.54
N MET A 390 -23.92 -3.70 1.58
CA MET A 390 -23.36 -4.46 0.47
C MET A 390 -24.40 -5.13 -0.42
N THR A 391 -25.68 -5.15 -0.03
CA THR A 391 -26.76 -5.79 -0.81
C THR A 391 -27.04 -5.08 -2.14
N PRO A 392 -27.77 -5.71 -3.08
CA PRO A 392 -28.21 -5.10 -4.34
C PRO A 392 -29.02 -3.81 -4.20
N ALA A 393 -29.65 -3.56 -3.04
CA ALA A 393 -30.40 -2.34 -2.77
C ALA A 393 -29.48 -1.12 -2.48
N HIS A 394 -28.21 -1.37 -2.21
CA HIS A 394 -27.23 -0.37 -1.79
C HIS A 394 -26.00 -0.40 -2.71
N GLU A 395 -24.80 -0.65 -2.18
CA GLU A 395 -23.57 -0.58 -2.98
C GLU A 395 -23.40 -1.80 -3.90
N ASN A 396 -24.08 -2.92 -3.61
CA ASN A 396 -23.98 -4.16 -4.36
C ASN A 396 -22.53 -4.60 -4.60
N SER A 397 -21.75 -4.65 -3.52
CA SER A 397 -20.29 -4.78 -3.57
C SER A 397 -19.78 -5.79 -2.55
N ASN A 398 -18.47 -6.03 -2.54
CA ASN A 398 -17.82 -7.03 -1.69
C ASN A 398 -16.83 -6.40 -0.70
N TRP A 399 -17.04 -5.17 -0.22
CA TRP A 399 -16.22 -4.63 0.86
C TRP A 399 -16.26 -5.54 2.11
N GLY A 400 -15.15 -5.53 2.85
CA GLY A 400 -14.91 -6.44 3.98
C GLY A 400 -14.53 -7.86 3.56
N LEU A 401 -13.89 -8.58 4.48
CA LEU A 401 -13.60 -10.01 4.36
C LEU A 401 -14.76 -10.86 4.93
N ILE A 402 -15.46 -10.29 5.92
CA ILE A 402 -16.64 -10.84 6.57
C ILE A 402 -17.76 -9.80 6.43
N GLN A 403 -18.96 -10.24 6.11
CA GLN A 403 -20.14 -9.38 6.14
C GLN A 403 -21.13 -9.86 7.19
N ALA A 404 -21.65 -8.93 7.98
CA ALA A 404 -22.68 -9.14 8.98
C ALA A 404 -23.54 -7.88 9.05
N ASP A 405 -24.85 -8.02 9.26
CA ASP A 405 -25.72 -6.86 9.48
C ASP A 405 -25.27 -6.15 10.76
N PHE A 406 -25.03 -4.84 10.69
CA PHE A 406 -24.64 -4.03 11.84
C PHE A 406 -25.81 -3.63 12.73
N THR A 407 -27.03 -3.81 12.25
CA THR A 407 -28.30 -3.55 12.95
C THR A 407 -29.23 -4.78 12.94
N PRO A 408 -28.74 -5.98 13.28
CA PRO A 408 -29.54 -7.19 13.19
C PRO A 408 -30.65 -7.17 14.26
N GLU A 409 -31.74 -7.89 14.01
CA GLU A 409 -32.80 -8.09 15.01
C GLU A 409 -32.27 -8.77 16.28
N ASP A 410 -31.40 -9.78 16.11
CA ASP A 410 -30.69 -10.44 17.20
C ASP A 410 -29.23 -10.74 16.83
N ALA A 411 -28.31 -9.94 17.37
CA ALA A 411 -26.87 -10.10 17.19
C ALA A 411 -26.35 -11.48 17.65
N ALA A 412 -27.04 -12.19 18.55
CA ALA A 412 -26.63 -13.54 18.97
C ALA A 412 -26.73 -14.56 17.83
N THR A 413 -27.62 -14.33 16.86
CA THR A 413 -27.90 -15.24 15.75
C THR A 413 -27.43 -14.72 14.38
N GLU A 414 -26.89 -13.50 14.32
CA GLU A 414 -26.44 -12.88 13.08
C GLU A 414 -25.41 -13.76 12.33
N PRO A 415 -25.64 -14.07 11.04
CA PRO A 415 -24.68 -14.84 10.26
C PRO A 415 -23.40 -14.06 9.96
N LEU A 416 -22.25 -14.65 10.29
CA LEU A 416 -20.93 -14.11 9.94
C LEU A 416 -20.49 -14.66 8.57
N ARG A 417 -20.73 -13.89 7.50
CA ARG A 417 -20.57 -14.35 6.12
C ARG A 417 -19.17 -14.06 5.58
N LYS A 418 -18.28 -15.04 5.57
CA LYS A 418 -16.95 -14.94 4.95
C LYS A 418 -17.06 -15.05 3.43
N ASN A 419 -16.49 -14.08 2.70
CA ASN A 419 -16.34 -14.18 1.25
C ASN A 419 -14.98 -14.80 0.85
N LYS A 420 -14.72 -14.99 -0.45
CA LYS A 420 -13.44 -15.54 -0.92
C LYS A 420 -12.24 -14.63 -0.64
N LYS A 421 -12.44 -13.31 -0.46
CA LYS A 421 -11.35 -12.41 -0.04
C LYS A 421 -10.76 -12.82 1.31
N TYR A 422 -11.58 -13.27 2.25
CA TYR A 422 -11.09 -13.81 3.54
C TYR A 422 -10.08 -14.94 3.31
N TRP A 423 -10.41 -15.90 2.45
CA TRP A 423 -9.55 -17.07 2.20
C TRP A 423 -8.35 -16.77 1.29
N ALA A 424 -8.44 -15.78 0.40
CA ALA A 424 -7.27 -15.26 -0.31
C ALA A 424 -6.34 -14.53 0.67
N MET A 425 -6.86 -13.65 1.54
CA MET A 425 -6.06 -12.98 2.58
C MET A 425 -5.39 -13.99 3.53
N ALA A 426 -6.02 -15.14 3.78
CA ALA A 426 -5.44 -16.22 4.58
C ALA A 426 -4.19 -16.87 3.95
N ASN A 427 -4.08 -16.89 2.61
CA ASN A 427 -2.87 -17.36 1.90
C ASN A 427 -1.65 -16.47 2.21
N TYR A 428 -1.86 -15.17 2.40
CA TYR A 428 -0.79 -14.24 2.77
C TYR A 428 -0.56 -14.25 4.28
N SER A 429 -1.61 -13.92 5.05
CA SER A 429 -1.51 -13.60 6.46
C SER A 429 -1.06 -14.76 7.34
N ARG A 430 -1.47 -15.99 7.04
CA ARG A 430 -1.11 -17.16 7.86
C ARG A 430 0.32 -17.65 7.62
N PHE A 431 0.94 -17.30 6.50
CA PHE A 431 2.23 -17.88 6.10
C PHE A 431 3.37 -16.85 6.02
N VAL A 432 3.07 -15.60 5.64
CA VAL A 432 4.03 -14.49 5.69
C VAL A 432 3.92 -13.81 7.06
N ARG A 433 4.62 -14.35 8.06
CA ARG A 433 4.53 -13.92 9.47
C ARG A 433 5.51 -12.78 9.80
N PRO A 434 5.31 -12.04 10.91
CA PRO A 434 6.25 -11.02 11.34
C PRO A 434 7.70 -11.53 11.41
N GLY A 435 8.64 -10.72 10.92
CA GLY A 435 10.04 -11.07 10.77
C GLY A 435 10.40 -11.70 9.43
N ALA A 436 9.41 -12.09 8.60
CA ALA A 436 9.66 -12.52 7.24
C ALA A 436 10.31 -11.40 6.42
N ARG A 437 11.07 -11.77 5.39
CA ARG A 437 11.66 -10.80 4.44
C ARG A 437 11.13 -11.12 3.06
N VAL A 438 10.28 -10.24 2.53
CA VAL A 438 9.82 -10.36 1.14
C VAL A 438 11.03 -10.26 0.21
N ILE A 439 11.05 -11.11 -0.81
CA ILE A 439 12.10 -11.16 -1.82
C ILE A 439 11.52 -10.86 -3.19
N ASN A 440 12.36 -10.43 -4.13
CA ASN A 440 11.90 -10.16 -5.48
C ASN A 440 11.52 -11.45 -6.22
N THR A 441 10.60 -11.28 -7.16
CA THR A 441 10.21 -12.24 -8.19
C THR A 441 10.18 -11.51 -9.54
N ASP A 442 10.20 -12.25 -10.65
CA ASP A 442 9.98 -11.72 -11.99
C ASP A 442 8.54 -11.92 -12.50
N GLY A 443 7.64 -12.37 -11.62
CA GLY A 443 6.21 -12.55 -11.90
C GLY A 443 5.34 -11.70 -10.97
N ALA A 444 4.57 -10.77 -11.55
CA ALA A 444 3.72 -9.83 -10.79
C ALA A 444 2.64 -10.54 -9.95
N ASP A 445 2.16 -11.70 -10.41
CA ASP A 445 1.15 -12.52 -9.70
C ASP A 445 1.73 -13.34 -8.53
N THR A 446 3.01 -13.15 -8.18
CA THR A 446 3.71 -13.99 -7.20
C THR A 446 4.42 -13.18 -6.14
N LEU A 447 4.00 -13.35 -4.88
CA LEU A 447 4.72 -12.87 -3.71
C LEU A 447 5.58 -14.01 -3.15
N ALA A 448 6.84 -13.73 -2.85
CA ALA A 448 7.72 -14.66 -2.13
C ALA A 448 8.36 -13.98 -0.92
N ALA A 449 8.53 -14.74 0.17
CA ALA A 449 9.19 -14.25 1.36
C ALA A 449 10.05 -15.32 2.04
N LEU A 450 11.23 -14.92 2.51
CA LEU A 450 12.03 -15.74 3.42
C LEU A 450 11.33 -15.79 4.78
N ARG A 451 11.18 -17.00 5.30
CA ARG A 451 10.64 -17.23 6.64
C ARG A 451 11.70 -16.85 7.69
N PRO A 452 11.28 -16.34 8.86
CA PRO A 452 12.19 -16.00 9.94
C PRO A 452 13.11 -17.16 10.35
N ALA A 453 14.23 -16.84 10.97
CA ALA A 453 15.17 -17.82 11.56
C ALA A 453 15.68 -18.91 10.58
N GLY A 454 15.72 -18.62 9.28
CA GLY A 454 16.26 -19.55 8.28
C GLY A 454 15.36 -20.75 8.00
N GLN A 455 14.06 -20.64 8.27
CA GLN A 455 13.09 -21.73 8.05
C GLN A 455 12.72 -21.92 6.57
N GLY A 456 13.48 -21.41 5.61
CA GLY A 456 13.16 -21.49 4.17
C GLY A 456 12.28 -20.35 3.68
N ALA A 457 11.37 -20.60 2.73
CA ALA A 457 10.56 -19.57 2.08
C ALA A 457 9.08 -19.93 2.03
N VAL A 458 8.24 -18.93 1.78
CA VAL A 458 6.84 -19.05 1.40
C VAL A 458 6.65 -18.35 0.05
N VAL A 459 5.80 -18.91 -0.80
CA VAL A 459 5.39 -18.32 -2.08
C VAL A 459 3.88 -18.33 -2.14
N VAL A 460 3.27 -17.19 -2.47
CA VAL A 460 1.84 -17.08 -2.76
C VAL A 460 1.71 -16.68 -4.22
N HIS A 461 1.06 -17.54 -5.02
CA HIS A 461 0.88 -17.35 -6.45
C HIS A 461 -0.61 -17.25 -6.79
N THR A 462 -0.97 -16.26 -7.59
CA THR A 462 -2.32 -16.05 -8.11
C THR A 462 -2.37 -16.51 -9.57
N ASN A 463 -3.30 -17.42 -9.90
CA ASN A 463 -3.68 -17.69 -11.28
C ASN A 463 -5.00 -16.95 -11.55
N PRO A 464 -4.97 -15.76 -12.20
CA PRO A 464 -6.18 -14.99 -12.47
C PRO A 464 -6.96 -15.52 -13.69
N THR A 465 -6.42 -16.51 -14.42
CA THR A 465 -6.99 -16.95 -15.69
C THR A 465 -8.14 -17.95 -15.48
N GLY A 466 -9.01 -18.07 -16.49
CA GLY A 466 -10.09 -19.05 -16.51
C GLY A 466 -9.66 -20.49 -16.82
N ALA A 467 -8.35 -20.77 -16.84
CA ALA A 467 -7.79 -22.10 -17.13
C ALA A 467 -6.70 -22.47 -16.13
N ASP A 468 -6.44 -23.76 -15.99
CA ASP A 468 -5.30 -24.25 -15.20
C ASP A 468 -3.98 -23.77 -15.81
N GLN A 469 -2.98 -23.57 -14.96
CA GLN A 469 -1.63 -23.16 -15.37
C GLN A 469 -0.60 -24.16 -14.86
N GLU A 470 0.42 -24.41 -15.66
CA GLU A 470 1.61 -25.13 -15.25
C GLU A 470 2.65 -24.13 -14.72
N LEU A 471 2.71 -23.98 -13.40
CA LEU A 471 3.65 -23.11 -12.72
C LEU A 471 5.00 -23.81 -12.52
N THR A 472 6.07 -23.14 -12.93
CA THR A 472 7.45 -23.49 -12.64
C THR A 472 8.06 -22.43 -11.73
N LEU A 473 8.37 -22.78 -10.49
CA LEU A 473 9.19 -21.94 -9.63
C LEU A 473 10.66 -22.27 -9.86
N ASP A 474 11.40 -21.30 -10.36
CA ASP A 474 12.86 -21.34 -10.47
C ASP A 474 13.50 -20.88 -9.14
N LEU A 475 14.20 -21.82 -8.51
CA LEU A 475 14.86 -21.66 -7.21
C LEU A 475 16.38 -21.45 -7.36
N ASP A 476 16.88 -21.17 -8.56
CA ASP A 476 18.31 -20.96 -8.83
C ASP A 476 18.92 -19.81 -8.02
N GLY A 477 18.11 -18.84 -7.61
CA GLY A 477 18.51 -17.75 -6.70
C GLY A 477 18.92 -18.23 -5.31
N PHE A 478 18.50 -19.42 -4.88
CA PHE A 478 18.89 -20.01 -3.60
C PHE A 478 20.21 -20.76 -3.69
N GLN A 479 21.05 -20.62 -2.66
CA GLN A 479 22.31 -21.36 -2.57
C GLN A 479 22.05 -22.86 -2.42
N SER A 480 21.11 -23.24 -1.56
CA SER A 480 20.73 -24.62 -1.28
C SER A 480 19.24 -24.83 -1.52
N VAL A 481 18.90 -25.95 -2.14
CA VAL A 481 17.53 -26.47 -2.27
C VAL A 481 17.57 -27.94 -1.85
N GLY A 482 16.93 -28.25 -0.73
CA GLY A 482 16.79 -29.62 -0.21
C GLY A 482 15.56 -30.33 -0.78
N SER A 483 15.41 -31.60 -0.42
CA SER A 483 14.31 -32.48 -0.85
C SER A 483 13.11 -32.52 0.10
N ALA A 484 13.06 -31.60 1.07
CA ALA A 484 11.95 -31.55 2.02
C ALA A 484 10.62 -31.29 1.28
N PRO A 485 9.53 -31.98 1.65
CA PRO A 485 8.23 -31.76 1.02
C PRO A 485 7.80 -30.29 1.11
N VAL A 486 7.19 -29.80 0.03
CA VAL A 486 6.62 -28.46 -0.08
C VAL A 486 5.13 -28.57 0.18
N GLU A 487 4.66 -27.90 1.24
CA GLU A 487 3.23 -27.86 1.55
C GLU A 487 2.50 -26.96 0.55
N ARG A 488 1.28 -27.34 0.18
CA ARG A 488 0.42 -26.58 -0.74
C ARG A 488 -0.95 -26.28 -0.13
N TYR A 489 -1.39 -25.03 -0.22
CA TYR A 489 -2.71 -24.58 0.23
C TYR A 489 -3.40 -23.78 -0.87
N THR A 490 -4.67 -24.07 -1.15
CA THR A 490 -5.37 -23.47 -2.29
C THR A 490 -6.69 -22.84 -1.88
N THR A 491 -6.93 -21.63 -2.38
CA THR A 491 -8.23 -20.98 -2.41
C THR A 491 -8.67 -20.82 -3.85
N ASP A 492 -9.82 -21.40 -4.20
CA ASP A 492 -10.49 -21.27 -5.49
C ASP A 492 -12.01 -21.23 -5.27
N ALA A 493 -12.85 -21.31 -6.30
CA ALA A 493 -14.31 -21.27 -6.14
C ALA A 493 -14.85 -22.36 -5.17
N THR A 494 -14.18 -23.52 -5.10
CA THR A 494 -14.58 -24.69 -4.31
C THR A 494 -13.78 -24.88 -3.02
N LYS A 495 -12.55 -24.35 -2.96
CA LYS A 495 -11.62 -24.52 -1.83
C LYS A 495 -11.46 -23.23 -1.03
N ASN A 496 -11.32 -23.38 0.27
CA ASN A 496 -11.12 -22.28 1.23
C ASN A 496 -9.83 -22.53 2.01
N LEU A 497 -8.70 -22.03 1.50
CA LEU A 497 -7.35 -22.32 2.00
C LEU A 497 -7.16 -23.80 2.37
N GLN A 498 -7.54 -24.68 1.44
CA GLN A 498 -7.51 -26.12 1.65
C GLN A 498 -6.07 -26.62 1.54
N ARG A 499 -5.58 -27.32 2.57
CA ARG A 499 -4.31 -28.08 2.49
C ARG A 499 -4.48 -29.22 1.49
N GLU A 500 -3.58 -29.27 0.52
CA GLU A 500 -3.51 -30.35 -0.47
C GLU A 500 -2.29 -31.23 -0.20
N SER A 501 -2.17 -32.32 -0.96
CA SER A 501 -0.99 -33.18 -0.94
C SER A 501 0.27 -32.36 -1.20
N ASP A 502 1.34 -32.70 -0.48
CA ASP A 502 2.65 -32.08 -0.64
C ASP A 502 3.21 -32.35 -2.04
N VAL A 503 4.00 -31.39 -2.53
CA VAL A 503 4.74 -31.49 -3.78
C VAL A 503 6.24 -31.48 -3.50
N THR A 504 7.06 -31.92 -4.45
CA THR A 504 8.51 -32.01 -4.27
C THR A 504 9.25 -31.25 -5.35
N THR A 505 10.38 -30.67 -4.98
CA THR A 505 11.31 -30.07 -5.95
C THR A 505 12.09 -31.15 -6.70
N VAL A 506 12.47 -30.85 -7.93
CA VAL A 506 13.45 -31.61 -8.72
C VAL A 506 14.63 -30.68 -8.99
N GLY A 507 15.76 -30.94 -8.35
CA GLY A 507 16.88 -30.00 -8.35
C GLY A 507 16.49 -28.64 -7.76
N LYS A 508 16.68 -27.56 -8.51
CA LYS A 508 16.29 -26.19 -8.13
C LYS A 508 14.97 -25.75 -8.78
N THR A 509 14.09 -26.69 -9.09
CA THR A 509 12.82 -26.39 -9.74
C THR A 509 11.67 -27.02 -8.96
N LEU A 510 10.61 -26.25 -8.73
CA LEU A 510 9.30 -26.80 -8.38
C LEU A 510 8.38 -26.64 -9.58
N LYS A 511 7.78 -27.73 -10.05
CA LYS A 511 6.82 -27.71 -11.15
C LYS A 511 5.48 -28.26 -10.68
N VAL A 512 4.41 -27.50 -10.85
CA VAL A 512 3.09 -27.82 -10.29
C VAL A 512 1.96 -27.19 -11.10
N THR A 513 0.84 -27.89 -11.21
CA THR A 513 -0.39 -27.32 -11.78
C THR A 513 -1.15 -26.53 -10.72
N VAL A 514 -1.47 -25.28 -11.02
CA VAL A 514 -2.35 -24.41 -10.21
C VAL A 514 -3.67 -24.22 -10.96
N GLY A 515 -4.79 -24.30 -10.23
CA GLY A 515 -6.13 -24.28 -10.83
C GLY A 515 -6.51 -22.90 -11.38
N ALA A 516 -7.46 -22.86 -12.31
CA ALA A 516 -8.09 -21.62 -12.79
C ALA A 516 -8.64 -20.74 -11.64
N GLY A 517 -8.48 -19.42 -11.75
CA GLY A 517 -9.05 -18.44 -10.82
C GLY A 517 -8.73 -18.73 -9.36
N SER A 518 -7.46 -18.99 -9.04
CA SER A 518 -7.03 -19.47 -7.73
C SER A 518 -5.90 -18.65 -7.11
N VAL A 519 -5.79 -18.71 -5.79
CA VAL A 519 -4.63 -18.26 -5.01
C VAL A 519 -4.06 -19.49 -4.30
N THR A 520 -2.79 -19.79 -4.57
CA THR A 520 -2.10 -20.99 -4.05
C THR A 520 -0.85 -20.59 -3.27
N THR A 521 -0.74 -21.08 -2.04
CA THR A 521 0.46 -20.91 -1.19
C THR A 521 1.31 -22.17 -1.17
N PHE A 522 2.62 -21.99 -1.36
CA PHE A 522 3.65 -23.00 -1.22
C PHE A 522 4.56 -22.68 -0.04
N VAL A 523 4.79 -23.65 0.84
CA VAL A 523 5.73 -23.52 1.96
C VAL A 523 6.97 -24.37 1.66
N LEU A 524 8.12 -23.72 1.43
CA LEU A 524 9.36 -24.35 0.99
C LEU A 524 10.37 -24.40 2.16
N PRO A 525 10.38 -25.45 3.01
CA PRO A 525 11.33 -25.56 4.12
C PRO A 525 12.77 -25.83 3.67
N GLY A 526 12.97 -26.40 2.48
CA GLY A 526 14.28 -26.85 2.00
C GLY A 526 15.15 -25.78 1.33
N VAL A 527 14.70 -24.54 1.17
CA VAL A 527 15.47 -23.50 0.46
C VAL A 527 16.28 -22.64 1.44
N GLY A 528 17.45 -22.16 1.03
CA GLY A 528 18.29 -21.33 1.89
C GLY A 528 19.46 -20.65 1.18
N GLY A 529 19.95 -19.57 1.81
CA GLY A 529 21.08 -18.78 1.33
C GLY A 529 20.79 -18.02 0.02
N VAL A 530 21.77 -17.24 -0.41
CA VAL A 530 21.75 -16.52 -1.70
C VAL A 530 22.80 -17.13 -2.61
N ASN A 531 22.38 -17.58 -3.79
CA ASN A 531 23.32 -18.01 -4.83
C ASN A 531 23.91 -16.78 -5.52
N THR A 532 25.17 -16.47 -5.22
CA THR A 532 25.84 -15.28 -5.76
C THR A 532 26.08 -15.36 -7.27
N ALA A 533 26.04 -16.55 -7.89
CA ALA A 533 26.21 -16.72 -9.33
C ALA A 533 24.98 -16.25 -10.14
N THR A 534 23.80 -16.25 -9.52
CA THR A 534 22.50 -15.92 -10.16
C THR A 534 21.85 -14.68 -9.54
N ALA A 535 22.49 -14.07 -8.53
CA ALA A 535 22.03 -12.87 -7.87
C ALA A 535 21.82 -11.72 -8.87
N THR A 536 20.70 -10.99 -8.73
CA THR A 536 20.42 -9.84 -9.58
C THR A 536 21.19 -8.60 -9.16
N ALA A 537 21.83 -8.60 -7.98
CA ALA A 537 22.65 -7.50 -7.49
C ALA A 537 23.65 -7.05 -8.59
N PRO A 538 23.80 -5.73 -8.85
CA PRO A 538 24.47 -5.24 -10.06
C PRO A 538 26.01 -5.32 -9.98
N THR A 539 26.57 -6.21 -9.16
CA THR A 539 28.01 -6.31 -8.89
C THR A 539 28.78 -7.04 -9.99
N GLY A 540 30.11 -6.89 -9.97
CA GLY A 540 31.02 -7.63 -10.83
C GLY A 540 31.43 -6.84 -12.07
N ALA A 541 31.15 -7.38 -13.25
CA ALA A 541 31.54 -6.79 -14.53
C ALA A 541 30.97 -5.37 -14.71
N PRO A 542 31.68 -4.48 -15.45
CA PRO A 542 31.15 -3.19 -15.83
C PRO A 542 29.81 -3.29 -16.57
N ARG A 543 29.00 -2.24 -16.45
CA ARG A 543 27.67 -2.13 -17.03
C ARG A 543 27.42 -0.73 -17.58
N GLN A 544 26.53 -0.61 -18.55
CA GLN A 544 25.91 0.67 -18.87
C GLN A 544 24.68 0.90 -17.99
N LEU A 545 24.44 2.15 -17.61
CA LEU A 545 23.16 2.60 -17.06
C LEU A 545 22.45 3.35 -18.18
N VAL A 546 21.42 2.74 -18.77
CA VAL A 546 20.63 3.34 -19.84
C VAL A 546 19.37 3.93 -19.24
N ASN A 547 19.11 5.21 -19.50
CA ASN A 547 17.93 5.88 -18.99
C ASN A 547 16.67 5.42 -19.76
N ASP A 548 15.63 5.05 -19.02
CA ASP A 548 14.41 4.46 -19.62
C ASP A 548 13.53 5.49 -20.35
N ASN A 549 13.78 6.80 -20.16
CA ASN A 549 13.09 7.85 -20.90
C ASN A 549 13.76 8.17 -22.24
N SER A 550 15.09 8.35 -22.25
CA SER A 550 15.83 8.78 -23.44
C SER A 550 16.45 7.65 -24.26
N GLY A 551 16.63 6.46 -23.66
CA GLY A 551 17.41 5.37 -24.26
C GLY A 551 18.92 5.65 -24.31
N MET A 552 19.38 6.74 -23.67
CA MET A 552 20.79 7.15 -23.63
C MET A 552 21.48 6.63 -22.37
N ALA A 553 22.80 6.42 -22.47
CA ALA A 553 23.61 5.91 -21.38
C ALA A 553 24.17 7.05 -20.52
N LEU A 554 24.24 6.83 -19.20
CA LEU A 554 25.00 7.67 -18.29
C LEU A 554 26.49 7.65 -18.67
N ALA A 555 27.09 8.83 -18.80
CA ALA A 555 28.47 9.00 -19.23
C ALA A 555 29.21 10.07 -18.43
N VAL A 556 30.54 9.97 -18.43
CA VAL A 556 31.43 11.04 -17.98
C VAL A 556 31.86 11.91 -19.16
N ALA A 557 31.54 13.20 -19.11
CA ALA A 557 32.05 14.19 -20.05
C ALA A 557 32.97 15.20 -19.36
N THR A 558 33.88 15.82 -20.12
CA THR A 558 34.68 16.95 -19.64
C THR A 558 33.99 18.24 -20.06
N VAL A 559 33.47 19.00 -19.08
CA VAL A 559 32.87 20.32 -19.30
C VAL A 559 33.70 21.35 -18.54
N ASN A 560 34.21 22.36 -19.23
CA ASN A 560 35.09 23.40 -18.65
C ASN A 560 36.27 22.82 -17.84
N GLY A 561 36.88 21.73 -18.35
CA GLY A 561 38.01 21.06 -17.71
C GLY A 561 37.64 20.19 -16.49
N LYS A 562 36.35 19.98 -16.20
CA LYS A 562 35.87 19.16 -15.08
C LYS A 562 35.04 17.98 -15.56
N SER A 563 35.25 16.81 -14.95
CA SER A 563 34.40 15.63 -15.13
C SER A 563 32.97 15.97 -14.69
N THR A 564 32.00 15.76 -15.57
CA THR A 564 30.59 16.10 -15.38
C THR A 564 29.69 14.93 -15.82
N PRO A 565 28.72 14.52 -15.00
CA PRO A 565 27.75 13.47 -15.36
C PRO A 565 26.76 14.00 -16.41
N VAL A 566 26.65 13.28 -17.53
CA VAL A 566 25.71 13.57 -18.61
C VAL A 566 25.11 12.28 -19.15
N GLN A 567 24.06 12.35 -19.96
CA GLN A 567 23.67 11.23 -20.83
C GLN A 567 24.28 11.38 -22.23
N ARG A 568 24.60 10.26 -22.87
CA ARG A 568 25.11 10.19 -24.26
C ARG A 568 24.44 9.05 -25.01
N THR A 569 24.42 9.13 -26.33
CA THR A 569 24.05 8.01 -27.20
C THR A 569 24.82 6.76 -26.77
N SER A 570 24.09 5.67 -26.58
CA SER A 570 24.64 4.44 -26.00
C SER A 570 25.75 3.87 -26.88
N ASP A 571 26.95 3.75 -26.31
CA ASP A 571 28.11 3.07 -26.85
C ASP A 571 28.72 2.18 -25.75
N PRO A 572 28.39 0.87 -25.72
CA PRO A 572 28.88 -0.05 -24.70
C PRO A 572 30.41 -0.18 -24.67
N ALA A 573 31.12 0.17 -25.76
CA ALA A 573 32.57 0.09 -25.84
C ALA A 573 33.27 1.31 -25.21
N ASP A 574 32.57 2.43 -25.01
CA ASP A 574 33.16 3.63 -24.41
C ASP A 574 33.32 3.47 -22.88
N PRO A 575 34.55 3.45 -22.34
CA PRO A 575 34.76 3.33 -20.90
C PRO A 575 34.21 4.53 -20.10
N ALA A 576 33.89 5.66 -20.75
CA ALA A 576 33.19 6.76 -20.12
C ALA A 576 31.72 6.43 -19.78
N GLN A 577 31.13 5.43 -20.45
CA GLN A 577 29.75 4.96 -20.26
C GLN A 577 29.66 3.68 -19.43
N GLN A 578 30.81 3.14 -19.01
CA GLN A 578 30.89 1.91 -18.23
C GLN A 578 31.03 2.20 -16.73
N TRP A 579 30.25 1.48 -15.92
CA TRP A 579 30.14 1.68 -14.49
C TRP A 579 30.26 0.36 -13.74
N THR A 580 31.01 0.36 -12.64
CA THR A 580 31.14 -0.77 -11.72
C THR A 580 30.37 -0.46 -10.44
N PHE A 581 29.48 -1.38 -10.05
CA PHE A 581 28.83 -1.34 -8.73
C PHE A 581 29.63 -2.21 -7.76
N THR A 582 30.18 -1.58 -6.73
CA THR A 582 30.83 -2.26 -5.62
C THR A 582 29.88 -2.27 -4.44
N LYS A 583 29.41 -3.46 -4.04
CA LYS A 583 28.64 -3.64 -2.82
C LYS A 583 29.52 -3.32 -1.62
N LEU A 584 29.03 -2.49 -0.69
CA LEU A 584 29.82 -2.04 0.46
C LEU A 584 29.83 -3.06 1.61
N SER A 585 28.89 -4.00 1.61
CA SER A 585 28.88 -5.16 2.50
C SER A 585 28.48 -6.39 1.71
N ALA A 586 29.37 -7.37 1.56
CA ALA A 586 29.09 -8.60 0.83
C ALA A 586 27.88 -9.36 1.41
N ALA A 587 27.71 -9.32 2.74
CA ALA A 587 26.67 -10.03 3.47
C ALA A 587 25.29 -9.35 3.44
N ASP A 588 25.19 -8.08 3.02
CA ASP A 588 23.94 -7.32 3.09
C ASP A 588 23.07 -7.52 1.84
N TRP A 589 22.05 -8.36 1.92
CA TRP A 589 21.10 -8.59 0.82
C TRP A 589 19.83 -7.71 0.91
N GLY A 590 19.84 -6.69 1.76
CA GLY A 590 18.68 -5.80 1.93
C GLY A 590 18.32 -5.03 0.65
N SER A 591 17.06 -4.65 0.50
CA SER A 591 16.60 -3.72 -0.55
C SER A 591 17.15 -2.30 -0.37
N THR A 592 17.83 -2.05 0.73
CA THR A 592 18.60 -0.84 1.07
C THR A 592 20.11 -1.09 1.08
N ALA A 593 20.57 -2.23 0.55
CA ALA A 593 22.00 -2.52 0.46
C ALA A 593 22.74 -1.39 -0.28
N ALA A 594 23.87 -0.97 0.31
CA ALA A 594 24.62 0.17 -0.18
C ALA A 594 25.68 -0.25 -1.22
N TYR A 595 25.72 0.49 -2.32
CA TYR A 595 26.66 0.34 -3.42
C TYR A 595 27.48 1.61 -3.60
N ARG A 596 28.73 1.46 -4.02
CA ARG A 596 29.50 2.53 -4.67
C ARG A 596 29.44 2.32 -6.17
N ILE A 597 29.15 3.38 -6.92
CA ILE A 597 29.05 3.36 -8.39
C ILE A 597 30.27 4.13 -8.93
N THR A 598 31.19 3.42 -9.60
CA THR A 598 32.48 3.95 -10.05
C THR A 598 32.58 3.89 -11.56
N ASN A 599 32.99 4.98 -12.20
CA ASN A 599 33.20 5.02 -13.65
C ASN A 599 34.52 4.32 -14.04
N VAL A 600 34.50 3.53 -15.11
CA VAL A 600 35.67 2.77 -15.56
C VAL A 600 36.78 3.66 -16.11
N LYS A 601 36.45 4.70 -16.91
CA LYS A 601 37.44 5.59 -17.52
C LYS A 601 38.21 6.44 -16.51
N THR A 602 37.52 6.99 -15.52
CA THR A 602 38.11 7.96 -14.56
C THR A 602 38.54 7.31 -13.25
N GLY A 603 37.97 6.16 -12.88
CA GLY A 603 38.13 5.56 -11.57
C GLY A 603 37.45 6.34 -10.44
N GLU A 604 36.68 7.39 -10.76
CA GLU A 604 35.96 8.20 -9.77
C GLU A 604 34.55 7.66 -9.52
N ALA A 605 34.04 7.88 -8.30
CA ALA A 605 32.73 7.45 -7.88
C ALA A 605 31.70 8.57 -7.95
N LEU A 606 30.44 8.22 -8.24
CA LEU A 606 29.31 9.12 -8.12
C LEU A 606 29.13 9.56 -6.65
N SER A 607 29.04 10.87 -6.44
CA SER A 607 28.91 11.50 -5.13
C SER A 607 27.79 12.54 -5.16
N GLY A 608 26.75 12.34 -4.35
CA GLY A 608 25.64 13.28 -4.16
C GLY A 608 25.84 14.15 -2.91
N SER A 609 25.55 15.45 -3.01
CA SER A 609 25.51 16.37 -1.88
C SER A 609 24.47 17.44 -2.14
N GLU A 610 23.50 17.60 -1.24
CA GLU A 610 22.37 18.54 -1.39
C GLU A 610 21.63 18.33 -2.72
N ASP A 611 21.82 19.22 -3.69
CA ASP A 611 21.23 19.19 -5.05
C ASP A 611 22.27 18.90 -6.15
N VAL A 612 23.51 18.58 -5.77
CA VAL A 612 24.63 18.43 -6.70
C VAL A 612 25.05 16.96 -6.80
N LEU A 613 25.14 16.47 -8.05
CA LEU A 613 25.83 15.25 -8.40
C LEU A 613 27.22 15.57 -8.94
N ALA A 614 28.25 14.92 -8.41
CA ALA A 614 29.63 15.12 -8.83
C ALA A 614 30.42 13.80 -8.82
N PHE A 615 31.64 13.85 -9.34
CA PHE A 615 32.63 12.79 -9.18
C PHE A 615 33.57 13.09 -8.03
N ALA A 616 33.98 12.03 -7.33
CA ALA A 616 35.01 12.11 -6.30
C ALA A 616 35.80 10.81 -6.23
N LYS A 617 37.04 10.89 -5.71
CA LYS A 617 37.85 9.70 -5.44
C LYS A 617 37.07 8.68 -4.60
N PRO A 618 37.09 7.38 -4.93
CA PRO A 618 36.33 6.37 -4.20
C PRO A 618 36.71 6.29 -2.71
N GLY A 619 35.72 6.36 -1.82
CA GLY A 619 35.86 6.18 -0.37
C GLY A 619 34.71 5.34 0.23
N SER A 620 35.00 4.51 1.22
CA SER A 620 34.05 3.51 1.76
C SER A 620 33.06 4.02 2.80
N SER A 621 33.38 5.11 3.48
CA SER A 621 32.58 5.58 4.63
C SER A 621 31.60 6.71 4.28
N SER A 622 31.83 7.47 3.20
CA SER A 622 31.04 8.67 2.89
C SER A 622 29.64 8.33 2.42
N ALA A 623 28.61 8.76 3.16
CA ALA A 623 27.19 8.62 2.75
C ALA A 623 26.91 9.22 1.37
N ARG A 624 27.68 10.25 0.96
CA ARG A 624 27.56 10.90 -0.35
C ARG A 624 27.86 9.95 -1.51
N GLN A 625 28.70 8.93 -1.29
CA GLN A 625 29.07 7.94 -2.30
C GLN A 625 28.34 6.59 -2.11
N LYS A 626 27.37 6.51 -1.21
CA LYS A 626 26.53 5.32 -1.00
C LYS A 626 25.24 5.48 -1.76
N TRP A 627 24.93 4.49 -2.58
CA TRP A 627 23.75 4.43 -3.42
C TRP A 627 22.96 3.17 -3.12
N MET A 628 21.64 3.27 -3.05
CA MET A 628 20.73 2.13 -2.99
C MET A 628 20.13 1.90 -4.37
N ARG A 629 19.98 0.64 -4.77
CA ARG A 629 19.21 0.26 -5.96
C ARG A 629 17.80 -0.09 -5.52
N SER A 630 16.79 0.61 -6.05
CA SER A 630 15.38 0.32 -5.81
C SER A 630 14.76 -0.28 -7.08
N THR A 631 14.08 -1.42 -6.99
CA THR A 631 13.53 -2.14 -8.15
C THR A 631 12.34 -3.01 -7.76
N THR A 632 11.44 -3.22 -8.71
CA THR A 632 10.29 -4.12 -8.67
C THR A 632 10.62 -5.53 -9.20
N GLY A 633 11.84 -5.77 -9.68
CA GLY A 633 12.27 -7.05 -10.25
C GLY A 633 12.09 -7.18 -11.77
N ASP A 634 11.54 -6.16 -12.43
CA ASP A 634 11.23 -6.11 -13.88
C ASP A 634 12.41 -5.69 -14.77
N GLY A 635 13.61 -5.55 -14.21
CA GLY A 635 14.81 -5.11 -14.93
C GLY A 635 15.08 -3.61 -14.88
N HIS A 636 14.14 -2.81 -14.37
CA HIS A 636 14.30 -1.37 -14.18
C HIS A 636 14.67 -1.04 -12.74
N ALA A 637 15.44 0.02 -12.55
CA ALA A 637 15.80 0.48 -11.21
C ALA A 637 15.94 2.00 -11.11
N THR A 638 15.60 2.53 -9.93
CA THR A 638 16.04 3.86 -9.51
C THR A 638 17.27 3.73 -8.61
N LEU A 639 18.08 4.80 -8.57
CA LEU A 639 19.31 4.86 -7.78
C LEU A 639 19.22 5.98 -6.77
N ILE A 640 19.06 5.64 -5.49
CA ILE A 640 18.85 6.59 -4.39
C ILE A 640 20.18 6.90 -3.72
N ASN A 641 20.53 8.17 -3.57
CA ASN A 641 21.71 8.58 -2.82
C ASN A 641 21.42 8.57 -1.31
N ASN A 642 22.27 7.92 -0.51
CA ASN A 642 22.06 7.77 0.92
C ASN A 642 22.29 9.04 1.75
N ALA A 643 22.97 10.07 1.21
CA ALA A 643 23.16 11.34 1.93
C ALA A 643 22.00 12.31 1.69
N THR A 644 21.36 12.27 0.53
CA THR A 644 20.35 13.27 0.13
C THR A 644 18.94 12.69 0.04
N GLY A 645 18.79 11.36 -0.04
CA GLY A 645 17.52 10.69 -0.30
C GLY A 645 16.97 10.92 -1.72
N LYS A 646 17.75 11.55 -2.61
CA LYS A 646 17.36 11.89 -3.99
C LYS A 646 17.80 10.81 -4.98
N LEU A 647 17.11 10.74 -6.11
CA LEU A 647 17.36 9.80 -7.20
C LEU A 647 18.33 10.37 -8.23
N LEU A 648 19.13 9.50 -8.84
CA LEU A 648 19.84 9.81 -10.08
C LEU A 648 18.82 10.20 -11.17
N ASP A 649 18.97 11.39 -11.76
CA ASP A 649 17.95 12.04 -12.57
C ASP A 649 18.55 12.66 -13.84
N VAL A 650 17.94 12.41 -15.00
CA VAL A 650 18.21 13.19 -16.20
C VAL A 650 17.46 14.51 -16.12
N THR A 651 18.21 15.61 -16.03
CA THR A 651 17.68 16.94 -15.70
C THR A 651 16.58 17.37 -16.66
N GLY A 652 15.42 17.73 -16.09
CA GLY A 652 14.27 18.22 -16.86
C GLY A 652 13.64 17.16 -17.78
N ALA A 653 13.91 15.87 -17.54
CA ALA A 653 13.48 14.76 -18.39
C ALA A 653 13.86 14.92 -19.87
N ALA A 654 14.92 15.67 -20.16
CA ALA A 654 15.36 15.92 -21.52
C ALA A 654 15.97 14.66 -22.15
N THR A 655 15.82 14.51 -23.46
CA THR A 655 16.24 13.33 -24.23
C THR A 655 17.45 13.60 -25.13
N GLY A 656 18.03 14.79 -25.05
CA GLY A 656 19.15 15.20 -25.89
C GLY A 656 20.49 14.61 -25.43
N ASP A 657 21.37 14.34 -26.38
CA ASP A 657 22.76 13.93 -26.12
C ASP A 657 23.52 15.07 -25.42
N GLY A 658 24.25 14.73 -24.35
CA GLY A 658 24.97 15.68 -23.52
C GLY A 658 24.12 16.37 -22.45
N THR A 659 22.84 16.00 -22.30
CA THR A 659 21.99 16.52 -21.22
C THR A 659 22.61 16.21 -19.85
N PRO A 660 22.68 17.18 -18.92
CA PRO A 660 23.19 16.96 -17.58
C PRO A 660 22.39 15.91 -16.80
N VAL A 661 23.11 15.04 -16.10
CA VAL A 661 22.52 14.12 -15.12
C VAL A 661 22.82 14.65 -13.72
N GLY A 662 21.79 14.74 -12.88
CA GLY A 662 21.86 15.27 -11.53
C GLY A 662 21.27 14.31 -10.51
N ILE A 663 20.85 14.89 -9.38
CA ILE A 663 20.01 14.22 -8.40
C ILE A 663 18.73 15.03 -8.16
N TYR A 664 17.59 14.37 -8.06
CA TYR A 664 16.31 15.04 -7.83
C TYR A 664 15.41 14.21 -6.91
N GLN A 665 14.42 14.86 -6.29
CA GLN A 665 13.46 14.15 -5.44
C GLN A 665 12.73 13.05 -6.24
N PRO A 666 12.27 11.95 -5.62
CA PRO A 666 11.55 10.90 -6.32
C PRO A 666 10.28 11.46 -6.99
N THR A 667 10.10 11.26 -8.30
CA THR A 667 8.94 11.76 -9.07
C THR A 667 8.13 10.67 -9.77
N THR A 668 8.61 9.43 -9.74
CA THR A 668 8.17 8.30 -10.58
C THR A 668 8.34 8.50 -12.09
N GLY A 669 9.07 9.54 -12.51
CA GLY A 669 9.38 9.77 -13.92
C GLY A 669 10.38 8.75 -14.47
N SER A 670 10.20 8.34 -15.73
CA SER A 670 11.14 7.46 -16.44
C SER A 670 12.54 8.07 -16.61
N ASN A 671 12.68 9.39 -16.46
CA ASN A 671 13.98 10.07 -16.44
C ASN A 671 14.81 9.79 -15.16
N GLN A 672 14.21 9.12 -14.17
CA GLN A 672 14.86 8.63 -12.94
C GLN A 672 15.02 7.11 -12.92
N SER A 673 14.50 6.43 -13.94
CA SER A 673 14.55 4.98 -14.10
C SER A 673 15.67 4.60 -15.06
N TRP A 674 16.37 3.52 -14.73
CA TRP A 674 17.57 3.07 -15.43
C TRP A 674 17.54 1.56 -15.64
N THR A 675 17.83 1.12 -16.86
CA THR A 675 18.14 -0.27 -17.19
C THR A 675 19.65 -0.51 -17.11
N LEU A 676 20.05 -1.57 -16.41
CA LEU A 676 21.46 -1.93 -16.19
C LEU A 676 21.89 -3.02 -17.19
N HIS A 677 22.48 -2.62 -18.31
CA HIS A 677 22.95 -3.54 -19.34
C HIS A 677 24.36 -4.04 -19.03
N GLY A 678 24.56 -5.36 -19.06
CA GLY A 678 25.91 -5.92 -19.06
C GLY A 678 26.64 -5.52 -20.34
N ILE A 679 27.94 -5.20 -20.24
CA ILE A 679 28.79 -5.05 -21.41
C ILE A 679 29.07 -6.47 -21.92
N ALA A 680 28.42 -6.87 -23.02
CA ALA A 680 28.81 -8.10 -23.71
C ALA A 680 30.26 -7.94 -24.17
N GLY A 681 31.11 -8.92 -23.82
CA GLY A 681 32.53 -8.93 -24.18
C GLY A 681 32.79 -9.14 -25.65
#